data_AF-A0A8T5MZQ5-F1
#
_entry.id   AF-A0A8T5MZQ5-F1
#
_cell.length_a   1.000
_cell.length_b   1.000
_cell.length_c   1.000
_cell.angle_alpha   90.00
_cell.angle_beta   90.00
_cell.angle_gamma   90.00
#
_symmetry.space_group_name_H-M   'P 1'
#
loop_
_entity.id
_entity.type
_entity.pdbx_description
1 polymer ?
#
loop_
_entity_poly.entity_id
_entity_poly.type
_entity_poly.pdbx_seq_one_letter_code
_entity_poly.pdbx_strand_id
1 'polypeptide(L)'
;MTAKYGVPYFSNFINSDMKPEDARSMCPLAGDEKVLIKSSRGRNLEYGEIRNIYESQKKGKYEIYSDGKFVEGKFNKFNNQKMIKVILNNGHEIKMSSHHLNYVHDSKKIIVLEGKDLREGMHLPYSLEKFKGKGGKRDLGYFVGAYAGDGSFDRETSVVFSLENHFKKRVILKLKEIALKYFGDHVSIQESKKSSLVTLKIHSKAAVGLCKDFVEGKEREKHYKARLFDMSLEFRKGVIEGHYDTDGGNRNRIYTSSKKMVESLNMLCATLGTTTSVYKDEREGRFGKEPNYSVLIYQLNRKKYGKIWFKDKKRLWVSIKEIKLIKNNTAYCFEVEKDEPIFTVGTTGILTHNCRLRIDNTELKRRGGGLFGANPQTGSLGVVTINLPKIGFTSMTEEDFFNKLSALMELAKESLEIKRKAIERFTETGLYPYSKFYLRTVKQRFGEYWKNHFATIGMLGMNEAIMNFMPGENIATPRGKEFSLRVLRFMREKLQEYQKETGNIYNLEATPGEGTSYRFARRDKKIFGRIIVANEREMRSKEVKPYYTNSSQLPVNYTSDLFEALELQDELQTQYTGGTVFHGFVGERLNKESVKKIVKKIAESFKLPYFTITPTFSVCPQHKYISGEHFYCPTCDKENNYKEGDAESALKRTKCEVYSRVVGYLRPVDQWNEGKQAEWNNRKLFEINELDKEQEKVTLVPPRCNEN
;
A
#
# COMPACT_ATOMS: atom_id res chain seq x y z
N MET A 1 -18.90 -25.36 -0.49
CA MET A 1 -17.67 -25.13 0.31
C MET A 1 -16.71 -24.10 -0.30
N THR A 2 -16.64 -23.99 -1.64
CA THR A 2 -15.78 -23.05 -2.39
C THR A 2 -16.07 -21.56 -2.17
N ALA A 3 -17.29 -21.21 -1.73
CA ALA A 3 -17.69 -19.82 -1.45
C ALA A 3 -17.36 -19.32 -0.03
N LYS A 4 -16.93 -20.20 0.91
CA LYS A 4 -16.77 -19.84 2.33
C LYS A 4 -15.32 -19.72 2.81
N TYR A 5 -14.34 -20.30 2.11
CA TYR A 5 -12.96 -20.38 2.61
C TYR A 5 -11.88 -19.83 1.69
N GLY A 6 -12.20 -19.38 0.47
CA GLY A 6 -11.26 -18.68 -0.41
C GLY A 6 -10.07 -19.53 -0.91
N VAL A 7 -9.67 -19.33 -2.16
CA VAL A 7 -8.37 -19.79 -2.65
C VAL A 7 -7.30 -18.81 -2.11
N PRO A 8 -6.09 -19.26 -1.71
CA PRO A 8 -5.07 -18.44 -1.05
C PRO A 8 -4.34 -17.51 -2.03
N TYR A 9 -5.07 -16.57 -2.61
CA TYR A 9 -4.53 -15.52 -3.50
C TYR A 9 -4.08 -14.26 -2.73
N PHE A 10 -4.37 -14.18 -1.42
CA PHE A 10 -4.01 -13.03 -0.58
C PHE A 10 -2.60 -13.10 0.04
N SER A 11 -1.83 -14.17 -0.22
CA SER A 11 -0.47 -14.33 0.34
C SER A 11 0.55 -13.30 -0.19
N ASN A 12 0.26 -12.64 -1.33
CA ASN A 12 1.11 -11.57 -1.85
C ASN A 12 1.19 -10.34 -0.93
N PHE A 13 0.28 -10.20 0.04
CA PHE A 13 0.24 -9.06 0.98
C PHE A 13 0.96 -9.31 2.31
N ILE A 14 1.09 -10.58 2.74
CA ILE A 14 1.56 -10.93 4.09
C ILE A 14 3.03 -10.52 4.30
N ASN A 15 3.82 -10.45 3.22
CA ASN A 15 5.20 -9.97 3.24
C ASN A 15 5.37 -8.65 2.48
N SER A 16 4.34 -7.81 2.42
CA SER A 16 4.41 -6.47 1.82
C SER A 16 3.96 -5.43 2.82
N ASP A 17 4.51 -4.23 2.75
CA ASP A 17 3.92 -3.05 3.40
C ASP A 17 2.60 -2.61 2.73
N MET A 18 2.09 -3.40 1.77
CA MET A 18 0.85 -3.13 1.05
C MET A 18 -0.35 -3.65 1.85
N LYS A 19 -1.36 -2.81 2.01
CA LYS A 19 -2.67 -3.18 2.54
C LYS A 19 -3.50 -3.87 1.44
N PRO A 20 -4.51 -4.70 1.77
CA PRO A 20 -5.42 -5.29 0.79
C PRO A 20 -6.07 -4.27 -0.17
N GLU A 21 -6.20 -3.01 0.25
CA GLU A 21 -6.68 -1.91 -0.58
C GLU A 21 -5.70 -1.47 -1.68
N ASP A 22 -4.40 -1.81 -1.56
CA ASP A 22 -3.33 -1.41 -2.48
C ASP A 22 -3.22 -2.28 -3.74
N ALA A 23 -4.06 -3.32 -3.89
CA ALA A 23 -4.17 -4.10 -5.14
C ALA A 23 -5.43 -3.80 -5.95
N ARG A 24 -6.15 -2.72 -5.63
CA ARG A 24 -7.33 -2.35 -6.40
C ARG A 24 -6.96 -1.67 -7.72
N SER A 25 -7.61 -2.20 -8.76
CA SER A 25 -7.42 -2.00 -10.18
C SER A 25 -7.60 -0.56 -10.69
N MET A 26 -7.14 -0.39 -11.93
CA MET A 26 -7.17 0.81 -12.77
C MET A 26 -8.50 1.58 -12.68
N CYS A 27 -8.43 2.84 -12.22
CA CYS A 27 -9.54 3.78 -12.07
C CYS A 27 -9.34 5.05 -12.93
N PRO A 28 -9.47 5.00 -14.26
CA PRO A 28 -9.12 6.15 -15.07
C PRO A 28 -10.34 7.02 -15.47
N LEU A 29 -10.17 8.34 -15.39
CA LEU A 29 -11.06 9.40 -15.88
C LEU A 29 -10.78 9.77 -17.34
N ALA A 30 -11.66 10.52 -17.99
CA ALA A 30 -11.35 11.08 -19.30
C ALA A 30 -10.23 12.16 -19.22
N GLY A 31 -9.45 12.29 -20.29
CA GLY A 31 -8.29 13.19 -20.30
C GLY A 31 -8.61 14.69 -20.31
N ASP A 32 -9.84 15.03 -20.70
CA ASP A 32 -10.37 16.40 -20.70
C ASP A 32 -10.93 16.83 -19.32
N GLU A 33 -10.97 15.92 -18.34
CA GLU A 33 -11.19 16.29 -16.95
C GLU A 33 -9.99 17.09 -16.42
N LYS A 34 -10.24 18.05 -15.53
CA LYS A 34 -9.24 18.97 -14.99
C LYS A 34 -8.85 18.60 -13.56
N VAL A 35 -7.68 19.05 -13.14
CA VAL A 35 -7.17 18.93 -11.77
C VAL A 35 -6.42 20.21 -11.39
N LEU A 36 -6.29 20.45 -10.09
CA LEU A 36 -5.51 21.56 -9.53
C LEU A 36 -4.23 21.00 -8.89
N ILE A 37 -3.07 21.45 -9.36
CA ILE A 37 -1.75 20.94 -8.91
C ILE A 37 -0.84 22.11 -8.50
N LYS A 38 0.17 21.85 -7.68
CA LYS A 38 1.33 22.74 -7.57
C LYS A 38 2.33 22.39 -8.66
N SER A 39 2.78 23.40 -9.40
CA SER A 39 3.75 23.25 -10.47
C SER A 39 5.11 22.77 -9.92
N SER A 40 5.76 21.87 -10.65
CA SER A 40 7.12 21.39 -10.38
C SER A 40 8.21 22.47 -10.48
N ARG A 41 7.87 23.66 -11.01
CA ARG A 41 8.79 24.82 -11.17
C ARG A 41 8.84 25.78 -9.97
N GLY A 42 8.21 25.42 -8.85
CA GLY A 42 8.28 26.18 -7.61
C GLY A 42 7.27 27.34 -7.53
N ARG A 43 6.32 27.20 -6.60
CA ARG A 43 5.36 28.19 -6.07
C ARG A 43 4.12 28.60 -6.88
N ASN A 44 3.91 28.14 -8.12
CA ASN A 44 2.66 28.44 -8.85
C ASN A 44 1.70 27.24 -8.90
N LEU A 45 0.39 27.51 -8.76
CA LEU A 45 -0.65 26.53 -9.03
C LEU A 45 -0.92 26.42 -10.52
N GLU A 46 -1.23 25.21 -10.98
CA GLU A 46 -1.65 24.90 -12.34
C GLU A 46 -3.04 24.23 -12.30
N TYR A 47 -3.97 24.76 -13.10
CA TYR A 47 -5.32 24.22 -13.25
C TYR A 47 -5.50 23.83 -14.72
N GLY A 48 -5.45 22.53 -15.00
CA GLY A 48 -5.31 22.03 -16.37
C GLY A 48 -5.94 20.66 -16.57
N GLU A 49 -6.11 20.30 -17.84
CA GLU A 49 -6.56 18.96 -18.25
C GLU A 49 -5.55 17.89 -17.81
N ILE A 50 -6.04 16.76 -17.28
CA ILE A 50 -5.20 15.65 -16.84
C ILE A 50 -4.28 15.17 -17.96
N ARG A 51 -4.78 15.11 -19.20
CA ARG A 51 -3.97 14.73 -20.37
C ARG A 51 -2.78 15.67 -20.56
N ASN A 52 -3.01 16.99 -20.54
CA ASN A 52 -1.96 17.97 -20.83
C ASN A 52 -0.89 17.97 -19.74
N ILE A 53 -1.31 17.80 -18.48
CA ILE A 53 -0.41 17.67 -17.34
C ILE A 53 0.42 16.38 -17.46
N TYR A 54 -0.21 15.25 -17.81
CA TYR A 54 0.49 13.98 -18.01
C TYR A 54 1.50 14.03 -19.17
N GLU A 55 1.12 14.65 -20.29
CA GLU A 55 1.95 14.71 -21.50
C GLU A 55 3.12 15.70 -21.36
N SER A 56 2.98 16.75 -20.56
CA SER A 56 4.03 17.77 -20.37
C SER A 56 5.21 17.29 -19.52
N GLN A 57 5.00 16.36 -18.58
CA GLN A 57 6.04 15.82 -17.70
C GLN A 57 5.78 14.33 -17.39
N LYS A 58 6.34 13.45 -18.23
CA LYS A 58 6.06 11.99 -18.21
C LYS A 58 6.45 11.25 -16.91
N LYS A 59 7.22 11.84 -15.98
CA LYS A 59 7.79 11.15 -14.80
C LYS A 59 8.03 12.06 -13.59
N GLY A 60 7.06 12.90 -13.24
CA GLY A 60 7.13 13.77 -12.05
C GLY A 60 6.22 13.29 -10.92
N LYS A 61 6.63 13.55 -9.68
CA LYS A 61 5.70 13.61 -8.54
C LYS A 61 5.04 14.99 -8.52
N TYR A 62 3.75 15.02 -8.25
CA TYR A 62 2.92 16.21 -8.23
C TYR A 62 2.24 16.35 -6.88
N GLU A 63 2.14 17.56 -6.37
CA GLU A 63 1.21 17.87 -5.29
C GLU A 63 -0.14 18.27 -5.91
N ILE A 64 -1.18 17.46 -5.70
CA ILE A 64 -2.51 17.63 -6.27
C ILE A 64 -3.52 17.95 -5.18
N TYR A 65 -4.44 18.86 -5.48
CA TYR A 65 -5.51 19.22 -4.59
C TYR A 65 -6.52 18.07 -4.44
N SER A 66 -6.73 17.63 -3.20
CA SER A 66 -7.69 16.59 -2.82
C SER A 66 -8.24 16.87 -1.43
N ASP A 67 -9.57 16.85 -1.30
CA ASP A 67 -10.28 16.88 -0.01
C ASP A 67 -9.79 17.98 0.96
N GLY A 68 -9.66 19.21 0.47
CA GLY A 68 -9.25 20.35 1.30
C GLY A 68 -7.74 20.51 1.53
N LYS A 69 -6.89 19.64 0.97
CA LYS A 69 -5.42 19.70 1.09
C LYS A 69 -4.71 19.38 -0.23
N PHE A 70 -3.39 19.57 -0.27
CA PHE A 70 -2.56 19.06 -1.37
C PHE A 70 -1.91 17.75 -0.93
N VAL A 71 -1.95 16.75 -1.81
CA VAL A 71 -1.40 15.41 -1.59
C VAL A 71 -0.42 15.06 -2.69
N GLU A 72 0.66 14.36 -2.35
CA GLU A 72 1.68 13.93 -3.30
C GLU A 72 1.17 12.75 -4.15
N GLY A 73 1.50 12.72 -5.44
CA GLY A 73 1.16 11.59 -6.29
C GLY A 73 1.65 11.68 -7.73
N LYS A 74 1.22 10.75 -8.59
CA LYS A 74 1.63 10.65 -9.99
C LYS A 74 0.45 10.36 -10.94
N PHE A 75 0.54 10.84 -12.18
CA PHE A 75 -0.45 10.56 -13.22
C PHE A 75 -0.10 9.31 -14.02
N ASN A 76 -1.12 8.56 -14.44
CA ASN A 76 -1.01 7.35 -15.24
C ASN A 76 -1.97 7.41 -16.44
N LYS A 77 -1.63 6.75 -17.56
CA LYS A 77 -2.46 6.65 -18.78
C LYS A 77 -2.84 5.21 -19.07
N PHE A 78 -4.10 5.01 -19.44
CA PHE A 78 -4.68 3.71 -19.77
C PHE A 78 -5.40 3.78 -21.12
N ASN A 79 -5.06 2.86 -22.01
CA ASN A 79 -5.68 2.74 -23.33
C ASN A 79 -6.81 1.70 -23.29
N ASN A 80 -7.65 1.69 -24.34
CA ASN A 80 -8.70 0.70 -24.59
C ASN A 80 -9.72 0.54 -23.44
N GLN A 81 -10.10 1.64 -22.81
CA GLN A 81 -11.08 1.65 -21.73
C GLN A 81 -12.51 1.82 -22.28
N LYS A 82 -13.48 1.11 -21.70
CA LYS A 82 -14.90 1.36 -21.95
C LYS A 82 -15.35 2.53 -21.08
N MET A 83 -15.69 3.66 -21.70
CA MET A 83 -15.96 4.89 -20.97
C MET A 83 -17.45 5.15 -20.77
N ILE A 84 -17.80 5.70 -19.62
CA ILE A 84 -19.15 6.15 -19.25
C ILE A 84 -19.12 7.64 -18.88
N LYS A 85 -20.27 8.30 -19.02
CA LYS A 85 -20.56 9.66 -18.57
C LYS A 85 -21.62 9.57 -17.49
N VAL A 86 -21.29 9.99 -16.27
CA VAL A 86 -22.22 10.05 -15.14
C VAL A 86 -22.70 11.49 -15.00
N ILE A 87 -24.02 11.68 -15.02
CA ILE A 87 -24.69 12.97 -14.90
C ILE A 87 -25.38 13.01 -13.54
N LEU A 88 -25.10 14.04 -12.74
CA LEU A 88 -25.68 14.23 -11.40
C LEU A 88 -26.87 15.20 -11.43
N ASN A 89 -27.72 15.15 -10.40
CA ASN A 89 -28.91 16.02 -10.31
C ASN A 89 -28.59 17.50 -10.10
N ASN A 90 -27.35 17.86 -9.75
CA ASN A 90 -26.88 19.24 -9.76
C ASN A 90 -26.33 19.68 -11.13
N GLY A 91 -26.46 18.86 -12.18
CA GLY A 91 -26.00 19.18 -13.53
C GLY A 91 -24.50 19.00 -13.76
N HIS A 92 -23.77 18.43 -12.79
CA HIS A 92 -22.38 18.05 -13.00
C HIS A 92 -22.29 16.79 -13.84
N GLU A 93 -21.30 16.76 -14.72
CA GLU A 93 -21.03 15.65 -15.62
C GLU A 93 -19.59 15.23 -15.41
N ILE A 94 -19.37 13.94 -15.17
CA ILE A 94 -18.04 13.36 -15.02
C ILE A 94 -17.89 12.17 -15.97
N LYS A 95 -16.79 12.12 -16.70
CA LYS A 95 -16.46 11.03 -17.63
C LYS A 95 -15.40 10.13 -17.03
N MET A 96 -15.72 8.84 -16.92
CA MET A 96 -14.88 7.85 -16.27
C MET A 96 -14.94 6.50 -16.97
N SER A 97 -13.97 5.63 -16.73
CA SER A 97 -14.06 4.23 -17.17
C SER A 97 -15.21 3.51 -16.48
N SER A 98 -15.82 2.53 -17.14
CA SER A 98 -16.79 1.63 -16.53
C SER A 98 -16.18 0.80 -15.38
N HIS A 99 -14.85 0.73 -15.29
CA HIS A 99 -14.13 0.09 -14.19
C HIS A 99 -13.62 1.09 -13.14
N HIS A 100 -13.93 2.39 -13.29
CA HIS A 100 -13.57 3.41 -12.32
C HIS A 100 -14.27 3.17 -10.98
N LEU A 101 -13.51 3.08 -9.89
CA LEU A 101 -14.08 2.93 -8.56
C LEU A 101 -14.64 4.26 -8.05
N ASN A 102 -15.83 4.21 -7.47
CA ASN A 102 -16.53 5.36 -6.94
C ASN A 102 -16.93 5.09 -5.50
N TYR A 103 -16.70 6.07 -4.62
CA TYR A 103 -17.35 6.08 -3.31
C TYR A 103 -18.82 6.42 -3.52
N VAL A 104 -19.70 5.52 -3.11
CA VAL A 104 -21.13 5.65 -3.29
C VAL A 104 -21.81 5.53 -1.95
N HIS A 105 -22.73 6.45 -1.66
CA HIS A 105 -23.66 6.29 -0.54
C HIS A 105 -24.96 5.68 -1.05
N ASP A 106 -25.24 4.44 -0.63
CA ASP A 106 -26.47 3.69 -0.91
C ASP A 106 -27.18 3.35 0.40
N SER A 107 -28.43 3.82 0.56
CA SER A 107 -29.38 3.33 1.57
C SER A 107 -28.81 3.11 2.99
N LYS A 108 -27.98 4.06 3.46
CA LYS A 108 -27.29 4.16 4.79
C LYS A 108 -25.88 3.55 4.89
N LYS A 109 -25.28 3.04 3.80
CA LYS A 109 -23.88 2.57 3.81
C LYS A 109 -23.06 3.28 2.74
N ILE A 110 -21.81 3.57 3.08
CA ILE A 110 -20.80 4.00 2.12
C ILE A 110 -20.12 2.75 1.59
N ILE A 111 -20.23 2.53 0.29
CA ILE A 111 -19.64 1.39 -0.43
C ILE A 111 -18.76 1.90 -1.57
N VAL A 112 -17.92 1.03 -2.12
CA VAL A 112 -17.10 1.33 -3.29
C VAL A 112 -17.59 0.46 -4.45
N LEU A 113 -18.00 1.09 -5.55
CA LEU A 113 -18.55 0.43 -6.73
C LEU A 113 -17.78 0.82 -8.00
N GLU A 114 -17.68 -0.08 -8.97
CA GLU A 114 -17.20 0.28 -10.30
C GLU A 114 -18.24 1.14 -11.05
N GLY A 115 -17.79 1.92 -12.02
CA GLY A 115 -18.64 2.76 -12.87
C GLY A 115 -19.80 1.99 -13.53
N LYS A 116 -19.56 0.73 -13.93
CA LYS A 116 -20.57 -0.16 -14.53
C LYS A 116 -21.68 -0.56 -13.57
N ASP A 117 -21.42 -0.49 -12.27
CA ASP A 117 -22.33 -0.91 -11.20
C ASP A 117 -23.08 0.28 -10.58
N LEU A 118 -22.77 1.51 -11.02
CA LEU A 118 -23.49 2.72 -10.65
C LEU A 118 -24.92 2.68 -11.20
N ARG A 119 -25.87 3.22 -10.42
CA ARG A 119 -27.30 3.28 -10.77
C ARG A 119 -27.86 4.65 -10.45
N GLU A 120 -28.94 5.01 -11.14
CA GLU A 120 -29.68 6.24 -10.82
C GLU A 120 -30.16 6.22 -9.35
N GLY A 121 -30.13 7.39 -8.70
CA GLY A 121 -30.49 7.54 -7.29
C GLY A 121 -29.36 7.23 -6.29
N MET A 122 -28.27 6.59 -6.69
CA MET A 122 -27.03 6.50 -5.90
C MET A 122 -26.38 7.89 -5.76
N HIS A 123 -25.55 8.11 -4.73
CA HIS A 123 -24.96 9.44 -4.49
C HIS A 123 -23.43 9.45 -4.54
N LEU A 124 -22.85 10.44 -5.22
CA LEU A 124 -21.41 10.69 -5.27
C LEU A 124 -21.00 11.84 -4.32
N PRO A 125 -19.81 11.76 -3.69
CA PRO A 125 -19.41 12.71 -2.66
C PRO A 125 -18.70 13.95 -3.21
N TYR A 126 -18.81 15.03 -2.45
CA TYR A 126 -18.03 16.26 -2.55
C TYR A 126 -17.46 16.59 -1.17
N SER A 127 -16.30 17.24 -1.15
CA SER A 127 -15.67 17.66 0.11
C SER A 127 -16.43 18.82 0.75
N LEU A 128 -16.62 18.77 2.07
CA LEU A 128 -17.00 19.94 2.87
C LEU A 128 -15.78 20.60 3.55
N GLU A 129 -14.58 20.04 3.37
CA GLU A 129 -13.35 20.58 3.92
C GLU A 129 -12.92 21.82 3.14
N LYS A 130 -12.46 22.84 3.87
CA LYS A 130 -12.10 24.14 3.30
C LYS A 130 -10.59 24.20 3.15
N PHE A 131 -10.12 24.46 1.93
CA PHE A 131 -8.72 24.79 1.73
C PHE A 131 -8.42 26.13 2.41
N LYS A 132 -7.38 26.23 3.23
CA LYS A 132 -7.06 27.47 3.97
C LYS A 132 -6.59 28.58 3.02
N GLY A 133 -5.66 28.26 2.11
CA GLY A 133 -4.98 29.22 1.25
C GLY A 133 -4.22 30.31 2.03
N LYS A 134 -3.64 31.28 1.32
CA LYS A 134 -2.86 32.38 1.90
C LYS A 134 -3.01 33.67 1.10
N GLY A 135 -2.88 34.80 1.78
CA GLY A 135 -2.87 36.13 1.15
C GLY A 135 -4.24 36.61 0.62
N GLY A 136 -4.31 37.91 0.32
CA GLY A 136 -5.51 38.57 -0.21
C GLY A 136 -6.56 38.91 0.87
N LYS A 137 -7.18 40.08 0.71
CA LYS A 137 -8.28 40.57 1.55
C LYS A 137 -9.62 40.37 0.83
N ARG A 138 -10.71 40.24 1.60
CA ARG A 138 -12.07 40.05 1.07
C ARG A 138 -12.48 41.14 0.06
N ASP A 139 -12.14 42.40 0.35
CA ASP A 139 -12.42 43.55 -0.52
C ASP A 139 -11.79 43.42 -1.91
N LEU A 140 -10.51 43.04 -1.98
CA LEU A 140 -9.82 42.81 -3.25
C LEU A 140 -10.38 41.59 -3.99
N GLY A 141 -10.80 40.56 -3.24
CA GLY A 141 -11.53 39.42 -3.78
C GLY A 141 -12.85 39.87 -4.42
N TYR A 142 -13.62 40.71 -3.72
CA TYR A 142 -14.85 41.31 -4.23
C TYR A 142 -14.62 42.07 -5.54
N PHE A 143 -13.56 42.88 -5.61
CA PHE A 143 -13.20 43.59 -6.83
C PHE A 143 -12.93 42.64 -8.01
N VAL A 144 -12.15 41.58 -7.78
CA VAL A 144 -11.83 40.55 -8.78
C VAL A 144 -13.09 39.80 -9.23
N GLY A 145 -13.97 39.44 -8.30
CA GLY A 145 -15.25 38.80 -8.59
C GLY A 145 -16.17 39.68 -9.41
N ALA A 146 -16.30 40.95 -9.02
CA ALA A 146 -17.06 41.94 -9.76
C ALA A 146 -16.53 42.10 -11.18
N TYR A 147 -15.19 42.07 -11.35
CA TYR A 147 -14.58 42.14 -12.66
C TYR A 147 -14.90 40.87 -13.49
N ALA A 148 -14.91 39.70 -12.85
CA ALA A 148 -15.24 38.44 -13.52
C ALA A 148 -16.67 38.41 -14.07
N GLY A 149 -17.63 39.04 -13.38
CA GLY A 149 -18.99 39.26 -13.88
C GLY A 149 -19.03 40.31 -14.99
N ASP A 150 -19.28 41.57 -14.62
CA ASP A 150 -19.56 42.68 -15.56
C ASP A 150 -18.32 43.55 -15.90
N GLY A 151 -17.10 43.09 -15.57
CA GLY A 151 -15.87 43.82 -15.83
C GLY A 151 -15.29 43.61 -17.23
N SER A 152 -14.71 44.69 -17.76
CA SER A 152 -13.89 44.73 -18.97
C SER A 152 -12.70 45.67 -18.79
N PHE A 153 -11.73 45.60 -19.69
CA PHE A 153 -10.61 46.54 -19.71
C PHE A 153 -10.82 47.60 -20.80
N ASP A 154 -10.53 48.85 -20.46
CA ASP A 154 -10.27 49.89 -21.45
C ASP A 154 -8.76 50.13 -21.51
N ARG A 155 -8.15 49.60 -22.58
CA ARG A 155 -6.70 49.53 -22.76
C ARG A 155 -6.02 48.86 -21.56
N GLU A 156 -4.78 49.23 -21.25
CA GLU A 156 -4.04 48.71 -20.09
C GLU A 156 -4.08 49.66 -18.87
N THR A 157 -4.96 50.66 -18.90
CA THR A 157 -4.97 51.75 -17.93
C THR A 157 -6.16 51.72 -16.99
N SER A 158 -7.29 51.13 -17.41
CA SER A 158 -8.54 51.26 -16.66
C SER A 158 -9.36 49.98 -16.65
N VAL A 159 -10.02 49.73 -15.51
CA VAL A 159 -11.05 48.69 -15.37
C VAL A 159 -12.42 49.35 -15.53
N VAL A 160 -13.27 48.77 -16.37
CA VAL A 160 -14.61 49.29 -16.69
C VAL A 160 -15.66 48.27 -16.26
N PHE A 161 -16.67 48.73 -15.53
CA PHE A 161 -17.85 47.94 -15.16
C PHE A 161 -19.08 48.55 -15.80
N SER A 162 -19.86 47.73 -16.49
CA SER A 162 -21.14 48.14 -17.08
C SER A 162 -22.28 47.55 -16.26
N LEU A 163 -22.90 48.37 -15.40
CA LEU A 163 -23.85 47.93 -14.36
C LEU A 163 -25.22 48.57 -14.57
N GLU A 164 -26.30 47.88 -14.19
CA GLU A 164 -27.66 48.42 -14.32
C GLU A 164 -28.03 49.35 -13.13
N ASN A 165 -28.53 50.55 -13.42
CA ASN A 165 -28.66 51.71 -12.52
C ASN A 165 -29.56 51.44 -11.31
N HIS A 166 -30.69 50.75 -11.49
CA HIS A 166 -31.71 50.64 -10.44
C HIS A 166 -31.45 49.54 -9.39
N PHE A 167 -30.57 48.56 -9.69
CA PHE A 167 -30.29 47.42 -8.80
C PHE A 167 -28.86 47.38 -8.26
N LYS A 168 -27.92 48.15 -8.81
CA LYS A 168 -26.47 48.03 -8.49
C LYS A 168 -25.80 49.29 -7.93
N LYS A 169 -26.55 50.31 -7.47
CA LYS A 169 -25.96 51.49 -6.80
C LYS A 169 -25.02 51.12 -5.64
N ARG A 170 -25.40 50.13 -4.84
CA ARG A 170 -24.58 49.61 -3.74
C ARG A 170 -23.25 49.03 -4.23
N VAL A 171 -23.27 48.33 -5.36
CA VAL A 171 -22.09 47.73 -5.98
C VAL A 171 -21.14 48.82 -6.48
N ILE A 172 -21.67 49.86 -7.13
CA ILE A 172 -20.89 51.02 -7.58
C ILE A 172 -20.19 51.71 -6.39
N LEU A 173 -20.93 51.99 -5.31
CA LEU A 173 -20.37 52.61 -4.11
C LEU A 173 -19.27 51.75 -3.49
N LYS A 174 -19.50 50.44 -3.38
CA LYS A 174 -18.52 49.50 -2.82
C LYS A 174 -17.27 49.39 -3.69
N LEU A 175 -17.42 49.30 -5.02
CA LEU A 175 -16.27 49.28 -5.95
C LEU A 175 -15.48 50.58 -5.89
N LYS A 176 -16.16 51.72 -5.76
CA LYS A 176 -15.51 53.04 -5.56
C LYS A 176 -14.73 53.10 -4.25
N GLU A 177 -15.31 52.62 -3.15
CA GLU A 177 -14.66 52.57 -1.84
C GLU A 177 -13.40 51.69 -1.89
N ILE A 178 -13.52 50.49 -2.47
CA ILE A 178 -12.39 49.58 -2.66
C ILE A 178 -11.31 50.25 -3.52
N ALA A 179 -11.70 50.92 -4.60
CA ALA A 179 -10.75 51.58 -5.49
C ALA A 179 -9.97 52.70 -4.81
N LEU A 180 -10.67 53.55 -4.05
CA LEU A 180 -10.04 54.62 -3.26
C LEU A 180 -9.10 54.04 -2.20
N LYS A 181 -9.56 53.01 -1.48
CA LYS A 181 -8.83 52.39 -0.38
C LYS A 181 -7.55 51.66 -0.80
N TYR A 182 -7.55 51.01 -1.96
CA TYR A 182 -6.46 50.12 -2.37
C TYR A 182 -5.64 50.60 -3.57
N PHE A 183 -6.20 51.45 -4.43
CA PHE A 183 -5.52 51.91 -5.64
C PHE A 183 -5.28 53.42 -5.65
N GLY A 184 -5.98 54.20 -4.82
CA GLY A 184 -5.79 55.65 -4.72
C GLY A 184 -6.28 56.44 -5.95
N ASP A 185 -7.06 55.79 -6.82
CA ASP A 185 -7.27 56.23 -8.20
C ASP A 185 -8.56 57.03 -8.46
N HIS A 186 -8.53 57.79 -9.56
CA HIS A 186 -9.67 58.53 -10.08
C HIS A 186 -10.74 57.59 -10.65
N VAL A 187 -11.99 57.85 -10.28
CA VAL A 187 -13.17 57.09 -10.72
C VAL A 187 -14.05 58.00 -11.57
N SER A 188 -14.37 57.58 -12.79
CA SER A 188 -15.33 58.26 -13.66
C SER A 188 -16.61 57.43 -13.79
N ILE A 189 -17.76 58.07 -13.61
CA ILE A 189 -19.08 57.45 -13.74
C ILE A 189 -19.79 58.13 -14.91
N GLN A 190 -20.27 57.34 -15.86
CA GLN A 190 -21.08 57.82 -16.99
C GLN A 190 -22.41 57.09 -17.02
N GLU A 191 -23.50 57.83 -16.93
CA GLU A 191 -24.86 57.29 -17.09
C GLU A 191 -25.27 57.36 -18.55
N SER A 192 -25.78 56.26 -19.09
CA SER A 192 -26.30 56.22 -20.45
C SER A 192 -27.61 57.00 -20.54
N LYS A 193 -27.71 57.94 -21.50
CA LYS A 193 -28.97 58.67 -21.77
C LYS A 193 -30.03 57.81 -22.48
N LYS A 194 -29.66 56.63 -23.00
CA LYS A 194 -30.51 55.74 -23.82
C LYS A 194 -30.81 54.38 -23.17
N SER A 195 -30.14 54.03 -22.07
CA SER A 195 -30.32 52.75 -21.38
C SER A 195 -30.20 52.92 -19.87
N SER A 196 -30.72 51.97 -19.10
CA SER A 196 -30.56 51.91 -17.65
C SER A 196 -29.13 51.56 -17.20
N LEU A 197 -28.11 51.67 -18.06
CA LEU A 197 -26.74 51.27 -17.75
C LEU A 197 -25.91 52.45 -17.22
N VAL A 198 -25.15 52.17 -16.17
CA VAL A 198 -24.13 53.02 -15.58
C VAL A 198 -22.77 52.40 -15.84
N THR A 199 -21.88 53.17 -16.45
CA THR A 199 -20.50 52.76 -16.69
C THR A 199 -19.61 53.35 -15.60
N LEU A 200 -19.07 52.48 -14.75
CA LEU A 200 -18.07 52.82 -13.75
C LEU A 200 -16.69 52.50 -14.30
N LYS A 201 -15.84 53.51 -14.46
CA LYS A 201 -14.47 53.35 -14.93
C LYS A 201 -13.49 53.78 -13.85
N ILE A 202 -12.59 52.86 -13.51
CA ILE A 202 -11.56 53.02 -12.48
C ILE A 202 -10.22 53.08 -13.20
N HIS A 203 -9.57 54.25 -13.15
CA HIS A 203 -8.34 54.52 -13.87
C HIS A 203 -7.14 54.08 -13.05
N SER A 204 -6.81 52.80 -13.11
CA SER A 204 -5.77 52.19 -12.29
C SER A 204 -5.03 51.07 -13.02
N LYS A 205 -3.73 51.25 -13.27
CA LYS A 205 -2.87 50.16 -13.73
C LYS A 205 -2.77 49.04 -12.69
N ALA A 206 -2.80 49.38 -11.40
CA ALA A 206 -2.77 48.41 -10.31
C ALA A 206 -4.05 47.55 -10.27
N ALA A 207 -5.23 48.15 -10.46
CA ALA A 207 -6.49 47.40 -10.55
C ALA A 207 -6.55 46.50 -11.80
N VAL A 208 -6.03 46.98 -12.94
CA VAL A 208 -5.87 46.15 -14.15
C VAL A 208 -4.95 44.97 -13.87
N GLY A 209 -3.79 45.20 -13.24
CA GLY A 209 -2.86 44.15 -12.83
C GLY A 209 -3.50 43.11 -11.91
N LEU A 210 -4.24 43.56 -10.89
CA LEU A 210 -4.99 42.69 -9.99
C LEU A 210 -5.98 41.80 -10.74
N CYS A 211 -6.77 42.38 -11.66
CA CYS A 211 -7.75 41.61 -12.42
C CYS A 211 -7.07 40.60 -13.36
N LYS A 212 -6.00 41.00 -14.05
CA LYS A 212 -5.20 40.11 -14.92
C LYS A 212 -4.51 38.98 -14.16
N ASP A 213 -4.21 39.17 -12.88
CA ASP A 213 -3.61 38.13 -12.01
C ASP A 213 -4.57 36.98 -11.70
N PHE A 214 -5.88 37.23 -11.73
CA PHE A 214 -6.89 36.29 -11.26
C PHE A 214 -7.96 35.91 -12.29
N VAL A 215 -8.14 36.69 -13.35
CA VAL A 215 -9.13 36.44 -14.41
C VAL A 215 -8.43 36.49 -15.78
N GLU A 216 -8.76 35.52 -16.64
CA GLU A 216 -8.21 35.38 -17.98
C GLU A 216 -9.31 35.21 -19.01
N GLY A 217 -9.01 35.56 -20.27
CA GLY A 217 -9.93 35.44 -21.38
C GLY A 217 -10.99 36.54 -21.41
N LYS A 218 -11.82 36.50 -22.46
CA LYS A 218 -12.95 37.40 -22.68
C LYS A 218 -14.15 36.57 -23.12
N GLU A 219 -15.36 37.06 -22.84
CA GLU A 219 -16.61 36.43 -23.29
C GLU A 219 -16.65 34.90 -22.99
N ARG A 220 -16.76 34.06 -24.01
CA ARG A 220 -16.82 32.59 -23.90
C ARG A 220 -15.54 31.93 -23.40
N GLU A 221 -14.43 32.66 -23.37
CA GLU A 221 -13.13 32.20 -22.86
C GLU A 221 -12.81 32.74 -21.45
N LYS A 222 -13.67 33.62 -20.90
CA LYS A 222 -13.44 34.25 -19.59
C LYS A 222 -13.44 33.20 -18.48
N HIS A 223 -12.46 33.18 -17.58
CA HIS A 223 -12.39 32.22 -16.47
C HIS A 223 -11.46 32.70 -15.35
N TYR A 224 -11.54 32.05 -14.18
CA TYR A 224 -10.59 32.29 -13.09
C TYR A 224 -9.28 31.53 -13.30
N LYS A 225 -8.16 32.21 -13.04
CA LYS A 225 -6.80 31.62 -13.06
C LYS A 225 -6.55 30.76 -11.83
N ALA A 226 -5.65 29.78 -11.96
CA ALA A 226 -5.29 28.85 -10.89
C ALA A 226 -4.83 29.53 -9.59
N ARG A 227 -4.15 30.69 -9.71
CA ARG A 227 -3.68 31.50 -8.57
C ARG A 227 -4.80 31.87 -7.61
N LEU A 228 -6.03 32.06 -8.10
CA LEU A 228 -7.19 32.40 -7.29
C LEU A 228 -7.46 31.34 -6.22
N PHE A 229 -7.25 30.07 -6.54
CA PHE A 229 -7.54 28.94 -5.65
C PHE A 229 -6.56 28.86 -4.46
N ASP A 230 -5.36 29.45 -4.57
CA ASP A 230 -4.39 29.51 -3.46
C ASP A 230 -4.70 30.62 -2.45
N MET A 231 -5.58 31.56 -2.79
CA MET A 231 -5.84 32.75 -1.98
C MET A 231 -6.55 32.40 -0.67
N SER A 232 -6.51 33.31 0.31
CA SER A 232 -7.19 33.12 1.59
C SER A 232 -8.68 32.82 1.41
N LEU A 233 -9.27 32.13 2.39
CA LEU A 233 -10.71 31.86 2.43
C LEU A 233 -11.55 33.13 2.26
N GLU A 234 -11.13 34.24 2.89
CA GLU A 234 -11.84 35.51 2.83
C GLU A 234 -11.74 36.18 1.46
N PHE A 235 -10.58 36.09 0.79
CA PHE A 235 -10.45 36.58 -0.59
C PHE A 235 -11.38 35.80 -1.53
N ARG A 236 -11.37 34.46 -1.47
CA ARG A 236 -12.22 33.61 -2.32
C ARG A 236 -13.71 33.78 -2.07
N LYS A 237 -14.12 34.00 -0.81
CA LYS A 237 -15.51 34.40 -0.49
C LYS A 237 -15.87 35.75 -1.11
N GLY A 238 -14.95 36.73 -1.01
CA GLY A 238 -15.11 38.04 -1.65
C GLY A 238 -15.31 37.90 -3.17
N VAL A 239 -14.53 37.06 -3.84
CA VAL A 239 -14.68 36.77 -5.28
C VAL A 239 -16.09 36.30 -5.62
N ILE A 240 -16.65 35.36 -4.86
CA ILE A 240 -18.02 34.91 -5.08
C ILE A 240 -19.02 36.04 -4.87
N GLU A 241 -18.85 36.82 -3.80
CA GLU A 241 -19.72 37.95 -3.45
C GLU A 241 -19.73 39.02 -4.56
N GLY A 242 -18.57 39.41 -5.07
CA GLY A 242 -18.46 40.40 -6.14
C GLY A 242 -19.01 39.89 -7.48
N HIS A 243 -18.78 38.62 -7.80
CA HIS A 243 -19.34 38.03 -9.02
C HIS A 243 -20.86 37.94 -8.93
N TYR A 244 -21.40 37.58 -7.77
CA TYR A 244 -22.85 37.61 -7.55
C TYR A 244 -23.44 39.01 -7.60
N ASP A 245 -22.79 40.01 -7.01
CA ASP A 245 -23.35 41.36 -6.99
C ASP A 245 -23.34 42.03 -8.38
N THR A 246 -22.43 41.60 -9.26
CA THR A 246 -22.37 42.08 -10.64
C THR A 246 -23.20 41.22 -11.57
N ASP A 247 -22.96 39.92 -11.69
CA ASP A 247 -23.65 39.10 -12.68
C ASP A 247 -24.87 38.33 -12.11
N GLY A 248 -25.02 38.32 -10.78
CA GLY A 248 -26.07 37.58 -10.10
C GLY A 248 -27.43 38.26 -10.12
N GLY A 249 -28.40 37.65 -10.81
CA GLY A 249 -29.81 38.04 -10.70
C GLY A 249 -30.46 37.58 -9.38
N ASN A 250 -31.76 37.91 -9.21
CA ASN A 250 -32.61 37.66 -8.01
C ASN A 250 -32.67 36.20 -7.46
N ARG A 251 -31.99 35.23 -8.08
CA ARG A 251 -32.02 33.81 -7.72
C ARG A 251 -30.68 33.25 -7.23
N ASN A 252 -29.71 34.10 -6.88
CA ASN A 252 -28.35 33.71 -6.44
C ASN A 252 -27.65 32.81 -7.47
N ARG A 253 -27.70 33.18 -8.75
CA ARG A 253 -27.10 32.44 -9.87
C ARG A 253 -26.16 33.33 -10.65
N ILE A 254 -24.98 32.82 -10.98
CA ILE A 254 -24.04 33.44 -11.93
C ILE A 254 -24.41 32.97 -13.34
N TYR A 255 -24.48 33.88 -14.31
CA TYR A 255 -24.82 33.59 -15.70
C TYR A 255 -23.59 33.78 -16.58
N THR A 256 -23.18 32.74 -17.30
CA THR A 256 -21.97 32.83 -18.12
C THR A 256 -22.13 32.06 -19.41
N SER A 257 -21.58 32.59 -20.50
CA SER A 257 -21.42 31.87 -21.77
C SER A 257 -20.16 31.01 -21.79
N SER A 258 -19.26 31.19 -20.81
CA SER A 258 -17.98 30.50 -20.74
C SER A 258 -18.07 29.20 -19.97
N LYS A 259 -17.86 28.08 -20.66
CA LYS A 259 -17.70 26.77 -20.01
C LYS A 259 -16.48 26.75 -19.09
N LYS A 260 -15.39 27.44 -19.45
CA LYS A 260 -14.19 27.57 -18.61
C LYS A 260 -14.51 28.29 -17.30
N MET A 261 -15.40 29.29 -17.32
CA MET A 261 -15.87 29.96 -16.12
C MET A 261 -16.62 28.99 -15.21
N VAL A 262 -17.55 28.19 -15.75
CA VAL A 262 -18.27 27.15 -15.00
C VAL A 262 -17.30 26.19 -14.29
N GLU A 263 -16.33 25.64 -15.02
CA GLU A 263 -15.33 24.72 -14.46
C GLU A 263 -14.49 25.40 -13.36
N SER A 264 -14.05 26.64 -13.59
CA SER A 264 -13.28 27.40 -12.58
C SER A 264 -14.10 27.80 -11.35
N LEU A 265 -15.40 28.05 -11.50
CA LEU A 265 -16.34 28.28 -10.40
C LEU A 265 -16.57 27.00 -9.59
N ASN A 266 -16.69 25.86 -10.25
CA ASN A 266 -16.83 24.56 -9.59
C ASN A 266 -15.58 24.28 -8.73
N MET A 267 -14.38 24.51 -9.28
CA MET A 267 -13.12 24.40 -8.53
C MET A 267 -13.05 25.40 -7.37
N LEU A 268 -13.42 26.67 -7.59
CA LEU A 268 -13.49 27.68 -6.53
C LEU A 268 -14.39 27.22 -5.38
N CYS A 269 -15.58 26.71 -5.69
CA CYS A 269 -16.54 26.21 -4.71
C CYS A 269 -16.00 24.98 -3.96
N ALA A 270 -15.37 24.04 -4.67
CA ALA A 270 -14.71 22.89 -4.05
C ALA A 270 -13.66 23.33 -3.03
N THR A 271 -12.84 24.35 -3.35
CA THR A 271 -11.84 24.88 -2.41
C THR A 271 -12.44 25.57 -1.18
N LEU A 272 -13.71 25.98 -1.25
CA LEU A 272 -14.47 26.62 -0.17
C LEU A 272 -15.32 25.64 0.64
N GLY A 273 -15.24 24.33 0.36
CA GLY A 273 -16.04 23.31 1.02
C GLY A 273 -17.52 23.37 0.65
N THR A 274 -17.82 23.76 -0.59
CA THR A 274 -19.18 23.73 -1.15
C THR A 274 -19.17 23.24 -2.60
N THR A 275 -20.32 23.18 -3.24
CA THR A 275 -20.46 22.82 -4.66
C THR A 275 -21.54 23.67 -5.33
N THR A 276 -21.71 23.48 -6.63
CA THR A 276 -22.60 24.22 -7.50
C THR A 276 -23.73 23.34 -8.04
N SER A 277 -24.74 23.99 -8.58
CA SER A 277 -25.69 23.42 -9.52
C SER A 277 -25.58 24.16 -10.83
N VAL A 278 -25.33 23.43 -11.92
CA VAL A 278 -25.14 23.98 -13.26
C VAL A 278 -26.39 23.69 -14.09
N TYR A 279 -26.96 24.74 -14.68
CA TYR A 279 -28.07 24.66 -15.61
C TYR A 279 -27.59 25.13 -16.98
N LYS A 280 -27.85 24.33 -18.01
CA LYS A 280 -27.48 24.62 -19.40
C LYS A 280 -28.73 25.07 -20.14
N ASP A 281 -28.67 26.24 -20.78
CA ASP A 281 -29.74 26.75 -21.65
C ASP A 281 -29.41 26.40 -23.11
N GLU A 282 -30.18 25.49 -23.69
CA GLU A 282 -30.03 24.97 -25.06
C GLU A 282 -31.19 25.40 -25.99
N ARG A 283 -32.04 26.33 -25.57
CA ARG A 283 -33.20 26.76 -26.37
C ARG A 283 -32.77 27.46 -27.65
N GLU A 284 -33.36 27.06 -28.78
CA GLU A 284 -33.14 27.70 -30.08
C GLU A 284 -33.54 29.18 -30.04
N GLY A 285 -32.73 30.05 -30.66
CA GLY A 285 -33.01 31.48 -30.80
C GLY A 285 -32.46 32.42 -29.70
N ARG A 286 -31.75 31.92 -28.68
CA ARG A 286 -31.05 32.77 -27.68
C ARG A 286 -29.52 32.71 -27.83
N PHE A 287 -28.92 33.80 -28.31
CA PHE A 287 -27.48 34.16 -28.24
C PHE A 287 -26.44 33.10 -28.69
N GLY A 288 -26.65 32.48 -29.86
CA GLY A 288 -25.59 31.78 -30.63
C GLY A 288 -25.76 30.26 -30.76
N LYS A 289 -24.81 29.62 -31.46
CA LYS A 289 -24.79 28.16 -31.71
C LYS A 289 -24.40 27.33 -30.47
N GLU A 290 -23.93 27.99 -29.41
CA GLU A 290 -23.38 27.36 -28.22
C GLU A 290 -24.17 27.78 -26.97
N PRO A 291 -24.32 26.86 -26.00
CA PRO A 291 -25.16 27.05 -24.81
C PRO A 291 -24.65 28.17 -23.90
N ASN A 292 -25.59 28.75 -23.13
CA ASN A 292 -25.28 29.58 -21.97
C ASN A 292 -25.51 28.79 -20.68
N TYR A 293 -24.84 29.19 -19.61
CA TYR A 293 -24.85 28.50 -18.32
C TYR A 293 -25.39 29.40 -17.22
N SER A 294 -26.12 28.79 -16.29
CA SER A 294 -26.52 29.40 -15.03
C SER A 294 -26.00 28.53 -13.88
N VAL A 295 -25.15 29.10 -13.04
CA VAL A 295 -24.45 28.41 -11.95
C VAL A 295 -24.97 28.91 -10.61
N LEU A 296 -25.63 28.03 -9.87
CA LEU A 296 -26.08 28.26 -8.49
C LEU A 296 -25.03 27.71 -7.52
N ILE A 297 -24.39 28.55 -6.72
CA ILE A 297 -23.51 28.10 -5.64
C ILE A 297 -24.36 27.74 -4.42
N TYR A 298 -24.19 26.54 -3.86
CA TYR A 298 -24.94 26.15 -2.68
C TYR A 298 -24.42 26.87 -1.43
N GLN A 299 -25.32 27.53 -0.70
CA GLN A 299 -25.04 28.12 0.62
C GLN A 299 -25.02 27.06 1.74
N LEU A 300 -25.42 25.82 1.45
CA LEU A 300 -25.37 24.67 2.36
C LEU A 300 -25.95 24.87 3.77
N ASN A 301 -26.92 25.78 3.95
CA ASN A 301 -27.55 26.07 5.26
C ASN A 301 -28.49 24.96 5.77
N ARG A 302 -28.72 23.90 4.99
CA ARG A 302 -29.64 22.79 5.30
C ARG A 302 -28.91 21.44 5.28
N LYS A 303 -29.46 20.45 5.99
CA LYS A 303 -28.92 19.07 6.02
C LYS A 303 -29.16 18.30 4.72
N LYS A 304 -30.26 18.57 4.02
CA LYS A 304 -30.60 17.95 2.73
C LYS A 304 -31.40 18.90 1.84
N TYR A 305 -31.38 18.69 0.53
CA TYR A 305 -32.18 19.41 -0.44
C TYR A 305 -32.90 18.44 -1.38
N GLY A 306 -34.19 18.21 -1.10
CA GLY A 306 -35.01 17.27 -1.86
C GLY A 306 -34.36 15.89 -1.96
N LYS A 307 -34.40 15.32 -3.17
CA LYS A 307 -33.66 14.10 -3.56
C LYS A 307 -32.32 14.41 -4.23
N ILE A 308 -31.90 15.68 -4.27
CA ILE A 308 -30.71 16.12 -5.01
C ILE A 308 -29.46 15.86 -4.20
N TRP A 309 -29.43 16.32 -2.95
CA TRP A 309 -28.26 16.13 -2.10
C TRP A 309 -28.58 16.09 -0.61
N PHE A 310 -27.68 15.48 0.16
CA PHE A 310 -27.67 15.53 1.62
C PHE A 310 -26.24 15.61 2.15
N LYS A 311 -26.11 16.07 3.40
CA LYS A 311 -24.85 16.06 4.14
C LYS A 311 -24.79 14.80 5.00
N ASP A 312 -23.69 14.10 4.93
CA ASP A 312 -23.35 13.04 5.88
C ASP A 312 -21.85 13.08 6.17
N LYS A 313 -21.51 13.08 7.46
CA LYS A 313 -20.15 13.33 7.97
C LYS A 313 -19.55 14.62 7.37
N LYS A 314 -18.32 14.55 6.86
CA LYS A 314 -17.59 15.66 6.22
C LYS A 314 -17.82 15.75 4.70
N ARG A 315 -18.88 15.12 4.18
CA ARG A 315 -19.15 15.02 2.74
C ARG A 315 -20.56 15.50 2.39
N LEU A 316 -20.68 16.08 1.21
CA LEU A 316 -21.96 16.36 0.56
C LEU A 316 -22.19 15.29 -0.50
N TRP A 317 -23.31 14.59 -0.42
CA TRP A 317 -23.65 13.49 -1.31
C TRP A 317 -24.71 13.93 -2.30
N VAL A 318 -24.40 13.91 -3.60
CA VAL A 318 -25.30 14.35 -4.68
C VAL A 318 -25.73 13.15 -5.52
N SER A 319 -27.03 13.04 -5.79
CA SER A 319 -27.60 11.89 -6.49
C SER A 319 -27.28 11.86 -7.99
N ILE A 320 -27.05 10.66 -8.50
CA ILE A 320 -26.91 10.32 -9.91
C ILE A 320 -28.27 10.45 -10.58
N LYS A 321 -28.32 11.23 -11.65
CA LYS A 321 -29.48 11.42 -12.51
C LYS A 321 -29.52 10.42 -13.65
N GLU A 322 -28.39 10.22 -14.33
CA GLU A 322 -28.32 9.42 -15.56
C GLU A 322 -26.88 8.94 -15.81
N ILE A 323 -26.73 7.78 -16.47
CA ILE A 323 -25.42 7.22 -16.87
C ILE A 323 -25.48 6.85 -18.35
N LYS A 324 -24.51 7.32 -19.15
CA LYS A 324 -24.43 7.07 -20.60
C LYS A 324 -23.11 6.41 -20.97
N LEU A 325 -23.13 5.47 -21.91
CA LEU A 325 -21.91 4.99 -22.56
C LEU A 325 -21.38 6.05 -23.54
N ILE A 326 -20.06 6.25 -23.60
CA ILE A 326 -19.43 7.19 -24.55
C ILE A 326 -18.35 6.50 -25.39
N LYS A 327 -18.07 7.03 -26.59
CA LYS A 327 -17.12 6.42 -27.56
C LYS A 327 -15.63 6.62 -27.22
N ASN A 328 -15.31 7.35 -26.16
CA ASN A 328 -13.93 7.57 -25.73
C ASN A 328 -13.26 6.24 -25.33
N ASN A 329 -11.98 6.06 -25.67
CA ASN A 329 -11.22 4.84 -25.37
C ASN A 329 -9.96 5.07 -24.53
N THR A 330 -9.60 6.33 -24.26
CA THR A 330 -8.39 6.71 -23.54
C THR A 330 -8.78 7.35 -22.21
N ALA A 331 -8.13 6.90 -21.15
CA ALA A 331 -8.44 7.34 -19.81
C ALA A 331 -7.14 7.55 -18.99
N TYR A 332 -7.20 8.43 -18.00
CA TYR A 332 -6.07 8.87 -17.19
C TYR A 332 -6.41 8.72 -15.72
N CYS A 333 -5.44 8.29 -14.90
CA CYS A 333 -5.63 8.12 -13.47
C CYS A 333 -4.61 8.93 -12.69
N PHE A 334 -4.91 9.11 -11.41
CA PHE A 334 -4.00 9.64 -10.43
C PHE A 334 -3.71 8.59 -9.35
N GLU A 335 -2.49 8.58 -8.82
CA GLU A 335 -2.08 7.74 -7.71
C GLU A 335 -1.54 8.63 -6.59
N VAL A 336 -2.23 8.64 -5.45
CA VAL A 336 -1.83 9.36 -4.22
C VAL A 336 -0.85 8.51 -3.43
N GLU A 337 0.27 9.10 -3.05
CA GLU A 337 1.24 8.49 -2.15
C GLU A 337 0.84 8.76 -0.68
N LYS A 338 0.83 7.70 0.15
CA LYS A 338 0.72 7.77 1.63
C LYS A 338 -0.59 8.34 2.21
N ASP A 339 -1.53 8.82 1.39
CA ASP A 339 -2.81 9.42 1.80
C ASP A 339 -4.05 8.63 1.30
N GLU A 340 -5.26 8.91 1.82
CA GLU A 340 -6.50 8.25 1.36
C GLU A 340 -6.59 8.24 -0.19
N PRO A 341 -7.06 7.14 -0.82
CA PRO A 341 -7.08 6.98 -2.26
C PRO A 341 -8.21 7.78 -2.93
N ILE A 342 -8.29 9.07 -2.64
CA ILE A 342 -9.28 10.02 -3.14
C ILE A 342 -8.62 11.20 -3.83
N PHE A 343 -9.29 11.75 -4.84
CA PHE A 343 -8.91 13.04 -5.42
C PHE A 343 -10.13 13.85 -5.84
N THR A 344 -9.93 15.17 -5.92
CA THR A 344 -10.96 16.11 -6.36
C THR A 344 -10.85 16.34 -7.86
N VAL A 345 -11.94 16.07 -8.58
CA VAL A 345 -12.04 16.35 -10.02
C VAL A 345 -12.28 17.84 -10.21
N GLY A 346 -11.36 18.55 -10.86
CA GLY A 346 -11.36 20.00 -10.94
C GLY A 346 -12.43 20.62 -11.84
N THR A 347 -13.05 19.85 -12.75
CA THR A 347 -14.20 20.31 -13.57
C THR A 347 -15.49 20.39 -12.77
N THR A 348 -15.65 19.56 -11.73
CA THR A 348 -16.92 19.36 -11.03
C THR A 348 -16.82 19.56 -9.52
N GLY A 349 -15.66 19.34 -8.91
CA GLY A 349 -15.47 19.26 -7.45
C GLY A 349 -15.82 17.90 -6.85
N ILE A 350 -16.20 16.90 -7.66
CA ILE A 350 -16.52 15.55 -7.19
C ILE A 350 -15.27 14.93 -6.55
N LEU A 351 -15.45 14.30 -5.39
CA LEU A 351 -14.45 13.40 -4.81
C LEU A 351 -14.63 12.01 -5.40
N THR A 352 -13.57 11.46 -5.99
CA THR A 352 -13.62 10.11 -6.55
C THR A 352 -12.38 9.30 -6.18
N HIS A 353 -12.49 7.97 -6.30
CA HIS A 353 -11.40 7.06 -5.95
C HIS A 353 -10.26 7.19 -6.97
N ASN A 354 -9.03 6.92 -6.54
CA ASN A 354 -7.84 6.96 -7.39
C ASN A 354 -7.25 5.54 -7.61
N CYS A 355 -6.22 5.41 -8.43
CA CYS A 355 -5.49 4.15 -8.55
C CYS A 355 -4.45 4.08 -7.44
N ARG A 356 -4.41 3.01 -6.65
CA ARG A 356 -3.19 2.62 -5.95
C ARG A 356 -2.65 1.38 -6.64
N LEU A 357 -1.79 1.59 -7.63
CA LEU A 357 -1.06 0.50 -8.27
C LEU A 357 0.38 0.54 -7.77
N ARG A 358 0.57 0.12 -6.51
CA ARG A 358 1.91 -0.20 -5.99
C ARG A 358 2.33 -1.58 -6.48
N ILE A 359 2.48 -1.74 -7.79
CA ILE A 359 3.33 -2.79 -8.31
C ILE A 359 4.53 -2.07 -8.88
N ASP A 360 5.49 -1.79 -8.01
CA ASP A 360 6.83 -1.46 -8.45
C ASP A 360 7.38 -2.70 -9.15
N ASN A 361 7.61 -2.59 -10.47
CA ASN A 361 8.20 -3.67 -11.26
C ASN A 361 9.65 -4.00 -10.84
N THR A 362 10.24 -3.22 -9.93
CA THR A 362 11.57 -3.42 -9.34
C THR A 362 11.54 -4.11 -7.97
N GLU A 363 10.39 -4.21 -7.31
CA GLU A 363 10.18 -5.11 -6.18
C GLU A 363 10.02 -6.54 -6.71
N LEU A 364 11.12 -7.30 -6.69
CA LEU A 364 11.15 -8.78 -6.71
C LEU A 364 10.06 -9.42 -7.58
N LYS A 365 10.01 -9.20 -8.92
CA LYS A 365 8.99 -9.74 -9.87
C LYS A 365 7.97 -10.68 -9.20
N ARG A 366 7.02 -10.12 -8.45
CA ARG A 366 6.06 -10.88 -7.63
C ARG A 366 4.96 -11.38 -8.54
N ARG A 367 5.28 -12.38 -9.36
CA ARG A 367 4.32 -13.10 -10.17
C ARG A 367 3.83 -14.33 -9.41
N GLY A 368 2.70 -14.16 -8.73
CA GLY A 368 1.65 -15.17 -8.54
C GLY A 368 1.98 -16.38 -7.66
N GLY A 369 1.13 -16.59 -6.66
CA GLY A 369 0.87 -17.90 -6.06
C GLY A 369 1.35 -18.06 -4.62
N GLY A 370 0.41 -18.45 -3.75
CA GLY A 370 0.62 -19.15 -2.48
C GLY A 370 1.61 -18.60 -1.44
N LEU A 371 1.65 -19.25 -0.28
CA LEU A 371 2.45 -18.90 0.90
C LEU A 371 3.97 -18.82 0.64
N PHE A 372 4.46 -19.38 -0.48
CA PHE A 372 5.88 -19.47 -0.86
C PHE A 372 6.20 -18.85 -2.23
N GLY A 373 5.32 -18.04 -2.82
CA GLY A 373 5.51 -17.52 -4.17
C GLY A 373 5.35 -18.57 -5.27
N ALA A 374 4.60 -19.65 -4.99
CA ALA A 374 4.44 -20.78 -5.89
C ALA A 374 3.17 -20.67 -6.77
N ASN A 375 3.32 -20.31 -8.05
CA ASN A 375 2.36 -20.68 -9.12
C ASN A 375 2.33 -22.21 -9.33
N PRO A 376 1.29 -22.78 -9.97
CA PRO A 376 1.46 -24.07 -10.65
C PRO A 376 2.70 -24.01 -11.57
N GLN A 377 3.53 -25.07 -11.62
CA GLN A 377 4.76 -25.14 -12.45
C GLN A 377 5.93 -24.22 -11.98
N THR A 378 6.23 -24.26 -10.68
CA THR A 378 7.36 -23.54 -10.06
C THR A 378 8.07 -24.40 -9.01
N GLY A 379 9.20 -23.92 -8.52
CA GLY A 379 10.02 -24.55 -7.49
C GLY A 379 11.34 -23.78 -7.32
N SER A 380 12.34 -24.41 -6.73
CA SER A 380 13.71 -23.89 -6.69
C SER A 380 14.61 -24.72 -7.60
N LEU A 381 15.51 -24.07 -8.33
CA LEU A 381 16.55 -24.74 -9.11
C LEU A 381 17.60 -25.42 -8.24
N GLY A 382 17.80 -24.87 -7.05
CA GLY A 382 18.87 -25.24 -6.16
C GLY A 382 19.01 -24.22 -5.06
N VAL A 383 19.58 -24.69 -3.96
CA VAL A 383 19.81 -23.92 -2.75
C VAL A 383 21.32 -23.85 -2.52
N VAL A 384 21.85 -22.64 -2.33
CA VAL A 384 23.21 -22.42 -1.82
C VAL A 384 23.08 -21.79 -0.43
N THR A 385 23.58 -22.48 0.59
CA THR A 385 23.49 -22.01 1.99
C THR A 385 24.79 -21.35 2.43
N ILE A 386 24.68 -20.11 2.92
CA ILE A 386 25.79 -19.35 3.50
C ILE A 386 26.03 -19.78 4.95
N ASN A 387 27.29 -20.07 5.28
CA ASN A 387 27.74 -20.39 6.63
C ASN A 387 28.04 -19.10 7.42
N LEU A 388 27.02 -18.56 8.12
CA LEU A 388 27.19 -17.31 8.88
C LEU A 388 28.15 -17.43 10.07
N PRO A 389 28.18 -18.54 10.86
CA PRO A 389 29.13 -18.69 11.96
C PRO A 389 30.58 -18.45 11.57
N LYS A 390 30.98 -18.98 10.41
CA LYS A 390 32.33 -18.76 9.87
C LYS A 390 32.59 -17.28 9.55
N ILE A 391 31.60 -16.57 9.00
CA ILE A 391 31.73 -15.13 8.75
C ILE A 391 31.89 -14.40 10.08
N GLY A 392 31.01 -14.66 11.05
CA GLY A 392 31.08 -14.04 12.37
C GLY A 392 32.41 -14.25 13.07
N PHE A 393 32.94 -15.48 13.02
CA PHE A 393 34.23 -15.83 13.61
C PHE A 393 35.45 -15.18 12.96
N THR A 394 35.39 -14.96 11.64
CA THR A 394 36.52 -14.42 10.89
C THR A 394 36.45 -12.91 10.69
N SER A 395 35.38 -12.25 11.14
CA SER A 395 35.17 -10.82 10.93
C SER A 395 35.64 -10.00 12.11
N MET A 396 36.32 -8.88 11.84
CA MET A 396 36.81 -7.96 12.88
C MET A 396 35.87 -6.77 13.10
N THR A 397 35.18 -6.34 12.04
CA THR A 397 34.25 -5.21 12.05
C THR A 397 32.94 -5.60 11.35
N GLU A 398 31.89 -4.80 11.56
CA GLU A 398 30.59 -5.05 10.93
C GLU A 398 30.68 -4.86 9.41
N GLU A 399 31.47 -3.89 8.94
CA GLU A 399 31.76 -3.70 7.52
C GLU A 399 32.44 -4.93 6.90
N ASP A 400 33.44 -5.50 7.58
CA ASP A 400 34.12 -6.72 7.15
C ASP A 400 33.17 -7.93 7.09
N PHE A 401 32.25 -8.03 8.07
CA PHE A 401 31.19 -9.06 8.06
C PHE A 401 30.32 -8.95 6.79
N PHE A 402 29.81 -7.74 6.49
CA PHE A 402 28.96 -7.52 5.33
C PHE A 402 29.70 -7.68 4.00
N ASN A 403 30.97 -7.29 3.93
CA ASN A 403 31.82 -7.49 2.76
C ASN A 403 32.03 -8.99 2.46
N LYS A 404 32.36 -9.79 3.49
CA LYS A 404 32.48 -11.25 3.37
C LYS A 404 31.16 -11.91 2.99
N LEU A 405 30.05 -11.47 3.59
CA LEU A 405 28.72 -11.95 3.24
C LEU A 405 28.39 -11.63 1.78
N SER A 406 28.64 -10.40 1.32
CA SER A 406 28.43 -9.99 -0.07
C SER A 406 29.23 -10.86 -1.04
N ALA A 407 30.52 -11.08 -0.76
CA ALA A 407 31.38 -11.90 -1.62
C ALA A 407 30.88 -13.35 -1.74
N LEU A 408 30.41 -13.94 -0.64
CA LEU A 408 29.85 -15.29 -0.65
C LEU A 408 28.49 -15.36 -1.36
N MET A 409 27.66 -14.32 -1.22
CA MET A 409 26.40 -14.22 -1.95
C MET A 409 26.62 -14.08 -3.46
N GLU A 410 27.68 -13.38 -3.87
CA GLU A 410 28.06 -13.25 -5.28
C GLU A 410 28.44 -14.61 -5.88
N LEU A 411 29.28 -15.38 -5.18
CA LEU A 411 29.62 -16.75 -5.56
C LEU A 411 28.39 -17.67 -5.59
N ALA A 412 27.44 -17.48 -4.67
CA ALA A 412 26.19 -18.22 -4.67
C ALA A 412 25.33 -17.88 -5.90
N LYS A 413 25.24 -16.61 -6.28
CA LYS A 413 24.57 -16.15 -7.50
C LYS A 413 25.18 -16.83 -8.73
N GLU A 414 26.50 -16.74 -8.89
CA GLU A 414 27.22 -17.35 -10.02
C GLU A 414 26.96 -18.85 -10.12
N SER A 415 27.06 -19.57 -9.00
CA SER A 415 26.80 -21.01 -8.93
C SER A 415 25.37 -21.36 -9.39
N LEU A 416 24.37 -20.61 -8.92
CA LEU A 416 22.97 -20.83 -9.27
C LEU A 416 22.68 -20.50 -10.74
N GLU A 417 23.30 -19.46 -11.30
CA GLU A 417 23.16 -19.10 -12.72
C GLU A 417 23.86 -20.10 -13.64
N ILE A 418 25.03 -20.62 -13.26
CA ILE A 418 25.68 -21.73 -13.97
C ILE A 418 24.76 -22.96 -13.97
N LYS A 419 24.17 -23.31 -12.81
CA LYS A 419 23.22 -24.42 -12.70
C LYS A 419 22.00 -24.20 -13.60
N ARG A 420 21.44 -22.99 -13.63
CA ARG A 420 20.30 -22.63 -14.49
C ARG A 420 20.60 -22.86 -15.98
N LYS A 421 21.77 -22.42 -16.45
CA LYS A 421 22.22 -22.65 -17.83
C LYS A 421 22.33 -24.14 -18.13
N ALA A 422 22.90 -24.92 -17.20
CA ALA A 422 23.06 -26.36 -17.38
C ALA A 422 21.72 -27.11 -17.48
N ILE A 423 20.78 -26.86 -16.57
CA ILE A 423 19.47 -27.55 -16.57
C ILE A 423 18.61 -27.15 -17.77
N GLU A 424 18.71 -25.91 -18.25
CA GLU A 424 17.98 -25.46 -19.44
C GLU A 424 18.49 -26.24 -20.66
N ARG A 425 19.82 -26.35 -20.83
CA ARG A 425 20.44 -27.16 -21.88
C ARG A 425 20.06 -28.64 -21.78
N PHE A 426 20.09 -29.21 -20.58
CA PHE A 426 19.72 -30.61 -20.36
C PHE A 426 18.23 -30.86 -20.65
N THR A 427 17.37 -29.90 -20.34
CA THR A 427 15.93 -29.99 -20.66
C THR A 427 15.70 -29.89 -22.15
N GLU A 428 16.41 -28.98 -22.83
CA GLU A 428 16.34 -28.83 -24.29
C GLU A 428 16.78 -30.11 -25.02
N THR A 429 17.91 -30.70 -24.60
CA THR A 429 18.49 -31.95 -25.14
C THR A 429 17.72 -33.23 -24.75
N GLY A 430 16.68 -33.12 -23.92
CA GLY A 430 15.77 -34.24 -23.62
C GLY A 430 16.13 -35.07 -22.39
N LEU A 431 17.11 -34.67 -21.57
CA LEU A 431 17.46 -35.35 -20.32
C LEU A 431 16.43 -35.15 -19.20
N TYR A 432 15.53 -34.17 -19.34
CA TYR A 432 14.40 -33.93 -18.43
C TYR A 432 13.06 -34.00 -19.17
N PRO A 433 12.65 -35.16 -19.71
CA PRO A 433 11.50 -35.26 -20.62
C PRO A 433 10.17 -34.88 -19.94
N TYR A 434 9.97 -35.27 -18.69
CA TYR A 434 8.78 -34.90 -17.92
C TYR A 434 8.71 -33.39 -17.64
N SER A 435 9.81 -32.81 -17.13
CA SER A 435 9.88 -31.36 -16.88
C SER A 435 9.71 -30.57 -18.18
N LYS A 436 10.33 -31.02 -19.29
CA LYS A 436 10.15 -30.43 -20.63
C LYS A 436 8.68 -30.40 -21.02
N PHE A 437 7.97 -31.51 -20.84
CA PHE A 437 6.54 -31.59 -21.13
C PHE A 437 5.73 -30.64 -20.25
N TYR A 438 5.87 -30.68 -18.93
CA TYR A 438 5.05 -29.85 -18.03
C TYR A 438 5.40 -28.36 -18.09
N LEU A 439 6.64 -28.00 -18.40
CA LEU A 439 7.10 -26.60 -18.50
C LEU A 439 7.00 -26.03 -19.93
N ARG A 440 6.43 -26.76 -20.89
CA ARG A 440 6.30 -26.33 -22.30
C ARG A 440 5.59 -24.98 -22.46
N THR A 441 4.59 -24.70 -21.64
CA THR A 441 3.84 -23.42 -21.64
C THR A 441 4.69 -22.27 -21.10
N VAL A 442 5.56 -22.53 -20.12
CA VAL A 442 6.53 -21.56 -19.60
C VAL A 442 7.56 -21.23 -20.69
N LYS A 443 8.11 -22.26 -21.36
CA LYS A 443 9.03 -22.12 -22.49
C LYS A 443 8.43 -21.30 -23.63
N GLN A 444 7.20 -21.60 -24.05
CA GLN A 444 6.48 -20.86 -25.09
C GLN A 444 6.31 -19.37 -24.73
N ARG A 445 6.09 -19.06 -23.46
CA ARG A 445 5.82 -17.69 -23.00
C ARG A 445 7.09 -16.87 -22.78
N PHE A 446 8.17 -17.49 -22.31
CA PHE A 446 9.37 -16.78 -21.83
C PHE A 446 10.65 -17.13 -22.55
N GLY A 447 10.65 -18.12 -23.46
CA GLY A 447 11.84 -18.63 -24.11
C GLY A 447 12.70 -19.57 -23.25
N GLU A 448 12.33 -19.77 -21.98
CA GLU A 448 13.06 -20.60 -21.00
C GLU A 448 12.10 -21.54 -20.24
N TYR A 449 12.48 -22.80 -20.03
CA TYR A 449 11.66 -23.77 -19.28
C TYR A 449 11.59 -23.40 -17.80
N TRP A 450 12.73 -23.02 -17.23
CA TRP A 450 12.85 -22.85 -15.78
C TRP A 450 12.68 -21.40 -15.31
N LYS A 451 12.07 -20.53 -16.13
CA LYS A 451 11.95 -19.10 -15.83
C LYS A 451 11.22 -18.80 -14.52
N ASN A 452 10.23 -19.63 -14.20
CA ASN A 452 9.43 -19.48 -13.00
C ASN A 452 10.08 -20.08 -11.74
N HIS A 453 11.26 -20.69 -11.83
CA HIS A 453 11.91 -21.33 -10.67
C HIS A 453 12.93 -20.40 -10.01
N PHE A 454 12.91 -20.38 -8.67
CA PHE A 454 13.80 -19.57 -7.85
C PHE A 454 15.25 -20.05 -7.88
N ALA A 455 16.17 -19.10 -7.86
CA ALA A 455 17.54 -19.30 -7.39
C ALA A 455 17.56 -19.01 -5.88
N THR A 456 17.75 -20.04 -5.06
CA THR A 456 17.60 -19.91 -3.61
C THR A 456 18.94 -19.72 -2.94
N ILE A 457 19.09 -18.62 -2.22
CA ILE A 457 20.21 -18.41 -1.31
C ILE A 457 19.67 -18.55 0.11
N GLY A 458 20.22 -19.50 0.84
CA GLY A 458 19.85 -19.75 2.23
C GLY A 458 20.94 -19.32 3.19
N MET A 459 20.62 -19.34 4.48
CA MET A 459 21.58 -19.06 5.54
C MET A 459 21.45 -20.07 6.68
N LEU A 460 22.53 -20.30 7.42
CA LEU A 460 22.52 -21.14 8.62
C LEU A 460 23.40 -20.53 9.73
N GLY A 461 22.95 -20.64 10.99
CA GLY A 461 23.74 -20.34 12.19
C GLY A 461 23.83 -18.86 12.57
N MET A 462 22.74 -18.09 12.45
CA MET A 462 22.75 -16.66 12.82
C MET A 462 23.14 -16.46 14.29
N ASN A 463 22.61 -17.30 15.18
CA ASN A 463 22.94 -17.23 16.61
C ASN A 463 24.44 -17.38 16.86
N GLU A 464 25.07 -18.41 16.30
CA GLU A 464 26.50 -18.61 16.50
C GLU A 464 27.35 -17.60 15.71
N ALA A 465 26.85 -17.04 14.60
CA ALA A 465 27.49 -15.91 13.94
C ALA A 465 27.61 -14.71 14.88
N ILE A 466 26.53 -14.39 15.60
CA ILE A 466 26.51 -13.32 16.61
C ILE A 466 27.45 -13.66 17.75
N MET A 467 27.36 -14.86 18.32
CA MET A 467 28.21 -15.24 19.47
C MET A 467 29.71 -15.19 19.14
N ASN A 468 30.09 -15.55 17.91
CA ASN A 468 31.48 -15.51 17.46
C ASN A 468 31.96 -14.08 17.11
N PHE A 469 31.07 -13.22 16.63
CA PHE A 469 31.39 -11.85 16.21
C PHE A 469 31.30 -10.83 17.34
N MET A 470 30.32 -11.01 18.23
CA MET A 470 29.98 -10.15 19.36
C MET A 470 29.92 -10.99 20.63
N PRO A 471 31.07 -11.23 21.31
CA PRO A 471 31.12 -12.02 22.53
C PRO A 471 30.15 -11.48 23.60
N GLY A 472 29.33 -12.36 24.18
CA GLY A 472 28.32 -12.01 25.18
C GLY A 472 26.93 -11.72 24.60
N GLU A 473 26.81 -11.52 23.30
CA GLU A 473 25.53 -11.33 22.60
C GLU A 473 25.05 -12.64 21.95
N ASN A 474 23.74 -12.74 21.69
CA ASN A 474 23.14 -13.86 20.97
C ASN A 474 21.89 -13.38 20.19
N ILE A 475 21.24 -14.25 19.43
CA ILE A 475 20.11 -13.84 18.57
C ILE A 475 18.91 -13.25 19.33
N ALA A 476 18.76 -13.59 20.62
CA ALA A 476 17.66 -13.13 21.46
C ALA A 476 17.96 -11.84 22.22
N THR A 477 19.22 -11.39 22.27
CA THR A 477 19.53 -10.07 22.85
C THR A 477 19.02 -8.96 21.93
N PRO A 478 18.64 -7.78 22.45
CA PRO A 478 18.18 -6.66 21.62
C PRO A 478 19.17 -6.31 20.50
N ARG A 479 20.46 -6.28 20.83
CA ARG A 479 21.55 -6.00 19.89
C ARG A 479 21.70 -7.10 18.83
N GLY A 480 21.62 -8.38 19.23
CA GLY A 480 21.69 -9.50 18.31
C GLY A 480 20.47 -9.63 17.40
N LYS A 481 19.26 -9.32 17.90
CA LYS A 481 18.04 -9.24 17.08
C LYS A 481 18.16 -8.15 16.03
N GLU A 482 18.58 -6.95 16.41
CA GLU A 482 18.78 -5.84 15.48
C GLU A 482 19.83 -6.19 14.40
N PHE A 483 20.97 -6.75 14.80
CA PHE A 483 22.00 -7.21 13.87
C PHE A 483 21.46 -8.27 12.91
N SER A 484 20.70 -9.25 13.40
CA SER A 484 20.07 -10.29 12.56
C SER A 484 19.14 -9.68 11.51
N LEU A 485 18.33 -8.68 11.89
CA LEU A 485 17.45 -7.96 10.97
C LEU A 485 18.24 -7.19 9.90
N ARG A 486 19.37 -6.55 10.28
CA ARG A 486 20.27 -5.90 9.32
C ARG A 486 20.86 -6.91 8.34
N VAL A 487 21.31 -8.07 8.81
CA VAL A 487 21.84 -9.14 7.95
C VAL A 487 20.77 -9.65 6.97
N LEU A 488 19.57 -9.99 7.46
CA LEU A 488 18.48 -10.46 6.61
C LEU A 488 18.04 -9.40 5.60
N ARG A 489 17.99 -8.12 5.99
CA ARG A 489 17.68 -7.00 5.09
C ARG A 489 18.74 -6.85 4.00
N PHE A 490 20.02 -6.84 4.37
CA PHE A 490 21.14 -6.78 3.43
C PHE A 490 21.08 -7.93 2.41
N MET A 491 20.86 -9.17 2.87
CA MET A 491 20.74 -10.31 1.97
C MET A 491 19.59 -10.12 0.97
N ARG A 492 18.41 -9.66 1.43
CA ARG A 492 17.29 -9.39 0.52
C ARG A 492 17.59 -8.30 -0.50
N GLU A 493 18.24 -7.21 -0.10
CA GLU A 493 18.63 -6.12 -0.99
C GLU A 493 19.57 -6.65 -2.09
N LYS A 494 20.55 -7.49 -1.73
CA LYS A 494 21.40 -8.18 -2.71
C LYS A 494 20.62 -9.10 -3.65
N LEU A 495 19.68 -9.89 -3.14
CA LEU A 495 18.82 -10.70 -4.01
C LEU A 495 17.99 -9.85 -4.98
N GLN A 496 17.55 -8.66 -4.57
CA GLN A 496 16.86 -7.72 -5.47
C GLN A 496 17.80 -7.21 -6.58
N GLU A 497 19.03 -6.85 -6.24
CA GLU A 497 20.07 -6.48 -7.22
C GLU A 497 20.29 -7.61 -8.24
N TYR A 498 20.46 -8.85 -7.78
CA TYR A 498 20.70 -10.01 -8.63
C TYR A 498 19.57 -10.28 -9.61
N GLN A 499 18.31 -10.07 -9.19
CA GLN A 499 17.17 -10.22 -10.10
C GLN A 499 17.10 -9.13 -11.16
N LYS A 500 17.49 -7.90 -10.83
CA LYS A 500 17.57 -6.79 -11.79
C LYS A 500 18.64 -7.08 -12.82
N GLU A 501 19.79 -7.56 -12.37
CA GLU A 501 20.95 -7.89 -13.19
C GLU A 501 20.69 -9.09 -14.11
N THR A 502 20.23 -10.22 -13.56
CA THR A 502 20.10 -11.49 -14.30
C THR A 502 18.74 -11.64 -15.00
N GLY A 503 17.73 -10.87 -14.59
CA GLY A 503 16.35 -11.04 -15.04
C GLY A 503 15.63 -12.29 -14.51
N ASN A 504 16.32 -13.10 -13.69
CA ASN A 504 15.78 -14.30 -13.01
C ASN A 504 15.19 -13.95 -11.65
N ILE A 505 14.55 -14.92 -10.98
CA ILE A 505 13.94 -14.73 -9.66
C ILE A 505 14.78 -15.41 -8.57
N TYR A 506 14.88 -14.76 -7.42
CA TYR A 506 15.69 -15.17 -6.27
C TYR A 506 14.87 -15.11 -5.00
N ASN A 507 15.14 -16.00 -4.04
CA ASN A 507 14.52 -15.97 -2.72
C ASN A 507 15.52 -16.28 -1.61
N LEU A 508 15.21 -15.74 -0.42
CA LEU A 508 15.96 -15.96 0.81
C LEU A 508 15.28 -17.08 1.61
N GLU A 509 16.00 -18.15 1.91
CA GLU A 509 15.47 -19.32 2.62
C GLU A 509 16.10 -19.52 4.01
N ALA A 510 15.26 -19.83 4.99
CA ALA A 510 15.68 -20.33 6.28
C ALA A 510 16.08 -21.81 6.08
N THR A 511 17.35 -22.06 5.75
CA THR A 511 17.79 -23.42 5.40
C THR A 511 17.46 -24.40 6.55
N PRO A 512 16.70 -25.49 6.29
CA PRO A 512 16.30 -26.45 7.31
C PRO A 512 17.47 -27.12 8.04
N GLY A 513 18.65 -27.16 7.40
CA GLY A 513 19.91 -27.45 8.10
C GLY A 513 20.10 -28.90 8.53
N GLU A 514 19.35 -29.88 7.99
CA GLU A 514 19.40 -31.28 8.43
C GLU A 514 20.83 -31.83 8.45
N GLY A 515 21.50 -31.88 7.30
CA GLY A 515 22.92 -32.23 7.22
C GLY A 515 23.86 -31.04 7.35
N THR A 516 23.43 -29.86 6.89
CA THR A 516 24.29 -28.67 6.81
C THR A 516 24.70 -28.14 8.19
N SER A 517 23.81 -28.21 9.18
CA SER A 517 24.11 -27.81 10.57
C SER A 517 25.30 -28.56 11.14
N TYR A 518 25.26 -29.90 11.08
CA TYR A 518 26.35 -30.74 11.52
C TYR A 518 27.60 -30.55 10.66
N ARG A 519 27.46 -30.55 9.33
CA ARG A 519 28.58 -30.50 8.39
C ARG A 519 29.40 -29.21 8.55
N PHE A 520 28.75 -28.06 8.68
CA PHE A 520 29.44 -26.78 8.90
C PHE A 520 30.14 -26.78 10.26
N ALA A 521 29.42 -27.08 11.34
CA ALA A 521 29.99 -27.06 12.69
C ALA A 521 31.18 -28.00 12.83
N ARG A 522 31.09 -29.24 12.32
CA ARG A 522 32.20 -30.21 12.34
C ARG A 522 33.42 -29.71 11.56
N ARG A 523 33.21 -29.16 10.36
CA ARG A 523 34.31 -28.68 9.51
C ARG A 523 34.98 -27.46 10.13
N ASP A 524 34.19 -26.52 10.64
CA ASP A 524 34.72 -25.30 11.23
C ASP A 524 35.43 -25.59 12.56
N LYS A 525 34.92 -26.51 13.40
CA LYS A 525 35.64 -26.99 14.58
C LYS A 525 36.97 -27.63 14.23
N LYS A 526 37.03 -28.46 13.19
CA LYS A 526 38.28 -29.06 12.73
C LYS A 526 39.32 -28.03 12.28
N ILE A 527 38.89 -26.93 11.65
CA ILE A 527 39.79 -25.89 11.11
C ILE A 527 40.19 -24.87 12.18
N PHE A 528 39.22 -24.38 12.95
CA PHE A 528 39.41 -23.21 13.81
C PHE A 528 39.52 -23.56 15.30
N GLY A 529 39.07 -24.74 15.73
CA GLY A 529 39.10 -25.22 17.12
C GLY A 529 38.22 -24.40 18.09
N ARG A 530 38.55 -23.12 18.26
CA ARG A 530 37.92 -22.15 19.17
C ARG A 530 36.62 -21.53 18.68
N ILE A 531 36.20 -21.80 17.43
CA ILE A 531 34.91 -21.31 16.93
C ILE A 531 33.76 -21.87 17.77
N ILE A 532 32.84 -21.01 18.19
CA ILE A 532 31.71 -21.37 19.04
C ILE A 532 30.64 -22.04 18.18
N VAL A 533 30.12 -23.17 18.65
CA VAL A 533 28.97 -23.91 18.08
C VAL A 533 27.78 -23.90 19.05
N ALA A 534 26.60 -24.37 18.62
CA ALA A 534 25.38 -24.25 19.42
C ALA A 534 25.46 -25.00 20.77
N ASN A 535 26.12 -26.17 20.78
CA ASN A 535 26.33 -27.02 21.96
C ASN A 535 27.78 -26.95 22.49
N GLU A 536 28.40 -25.77 22.44
CA GLU A 536 29.79 -25.56 22.86
C GLU A 536 30.05 -25.97 24.32
N ARG A 537 29.06 -25.80 25.21
CA ARG A 537 29.20 -26.14 26.64
C ARG A 537 29.21 -27.65 26.86
N GLU A 538 28.34 -28.36 26.16
CA GLU A 538 28.22 -29.81 26.20
C GLU A 538 29.46 -30.47 25.59
N MET A 539 30.00 -29.93 24.49
CA MET A 539 31.23 -30.39 23.86
C MET A 539 32.46 -30.35 24.81
N ARG A 540 32.45 -29.50 25.83
CA ARG A 540 33.55 -29.41 26.83
C ARG A 540 33.44 -30.44 27.94
N SER A 541 32.24 -30.99 28.16
CA SER A 541 31.93 -31.86 29.31
C SER A 541 31.56 -33.28 28.90
N LYS A 542 31.18 -33.49 27.63
CA LYS A 542 30.71 -34.76 27.08
C LYS A 542 31.25 -34.94 25.66
N GLU A 543 31.42 -36.20 25.25
CA GLU A 543 31.76 -36.52 23.87
C GLU A 543 30.50 -36.47 22.99
N VAL A 544 30.06 -35.26 22.64
CA VAL A 544 28.92 -35.01 21.74
C VAL A 544 29.41 -34.52 20.37
N LYS A 545 28.55 -34.56 19.35
CA LYS A 545 28.87 -34.00 18.03
C LYS A 545 28.45 -32.53 17.94
N PRO A 546 29.26 -31.67 17.30
CA PRO A 546 28.95 -30.23 17.22
C PRO A 546 27.85 -29.96 16.20
N TYR A 547 26.98 -28.97 16.45
CA TYR A 547 25.99 -28.51 15.48
C TYR A 547 25.79 -26.99 15.55
N TYR A 548 25.20 -26.42 14.51
CA TYR A 548 24.79 -25.01 14.48
C TYR A 548 23.27 -24.86 14.56
N THR A 549 22.81 -23.74 15.10
CA THR A 549 21.39 -23.43 15.15
C THR A 549 20.86 -23.25 13.71
N ASN A 550 19.68 -23.82 13.45
CA ASN A 550 19.06 -23.77 12.13
C ASN A 550 18.75 -22.33 11.72
N SER A 551 19.17 -21.91 10.53
CA SER A 551 18.83 -20.59 9.98
C SER A 551 19.04 -19.44 10.99
N SER A 552 17.99 -18.64 11.24
CA SER A 552 17.92 -17.61 12.28
C SER A 552 16.96 -17.98 13.42
N GLN A 553 16.84 -19.28 13.73
CA GLN A 553 16.05 -19.77 14.86
C GLN A 553 16.71 -19.38 16.18
N LEU A 554 15.92 -19.42 17.26
CA LEU A 554 16.47 -19.45 18.61
C LEU A 554 17.25 -20.76 18.85
N PRO A 555 18.25 -20.76 19.75
CA PRO A 555 18.81 -22.00 20.26
C PRO A 555 17.71 -22.92 20.80
N VAL A 556 17.80 -24.22 20.52
CA VAL A 556 16.75 -25.20 20.87
C VAL A 556 16.50 -25.37 22.37
N ASN A 557 17.39 -24.84 23.21
CA ASN A 557 17.33 -24.86 24.67
C ASN A 557 17.05 -23.48 25.30
N TYR A 558 16.66 -22.50 24.49
CA TYR A 558 16.55 -21.10 24.93
C TYR A 558 15.43 -20.88 25.95
N THR A 559 14.17 -21.14 25.57
CA THR A 559 12.97 -20.97 26.42
C THR A 559 12.00 -22.14 26.26
N SER A 560 11.20 -22.41 27.30
CA SER A 560 10.05 -23.30 27.25
C SER A 560 8.73 -22.55 27.04
N ASP A 561 8.74 -21.20 26.98
CA ASP A 561 7.56 -20.41 26.66
C ASP A 561 7.39 -20.25 25.14
N LEU A 562 6.30 -20.80 24.61
CA LEU A 562 5.95 -20.74 23.19
C LEU A 562 5.74 -19.30 22.70
N PHE A 563 5.09 -18.44 23.50
CA PHE A 563 4.75 -17.09 23.09
C PHE A 563 5.97 -16.16 23.16
N GLU A 564 6.84 -16.33 24.16
CA GLU A 564 8.14 -15.64 24.19
C GLU A 564 8.95 -15.98 22.93
N ALA A 565 9.04 -17.27 22.58
CA ALA A 565 9.76 -17.70 21.39
C ALA A 565 9.15 -17.11 20.10
N LEU A 566 7.82 -17.05 20.01
CA LEU A 566 7.11 -16.44 18.89
C LEU A 566 7.39 -14.93 18.78
N GLU A 567 7.36 -14.19 19.89
CA GLU A 567 7.65 -12.74 19.92
C GLU A 567 9.07 -12.42 19.47
N LEU A 568 10.04 -13.24 19.87
CA LEU A 568 11.43 -13.08 19.45
C LEU A 568 11.65 -13.42 17.97
N GLN A 569 10.87 -14.37 17.43
CA GLN A 569 11.05 -14.90 16.08
C GLN A 569 10.19 -14.23 15.01
N ASP A 570 9.02 -13.66 15.35
CA ASP A 570 8.05 -13.16 14.37
C ASP A 570 8.65 -12.22 13.33
N GLU A 571 9.38 -11.21 13.79
CA GLU A 571 10.00 -10.23 12.91
C GLU A 571 11.12 -10.82 12.05
N LEU A 572 11.90 -11.77 12.58
CA LEU A 572 12.99 -12.42 11.85
C LEU A 572 12.44 -13.34 10.76
N GLN A 573 11.42 -14.13 11.09
CA GLN A 573 10.84 -15.11 10.17
C GLN A 573 10.11 -14.45 9.00
N THR A 574 9.49 -13.29 9.23
CA THR A 574 8.87 -12.49 8.16
C THR A 574 9.87 -11.87 7.18
N GLN A 575 11.18 -11.88 7.49
CA GLN A 575 12.18 -11.41 6.54
C GLN A 575 12.47 -12.42 5.42
N TYR A 576 12.14 -13.71 5.59
CA TYR A 576 12.38 -14.71 4.55
C TYR A 576 11.36 -14.57 3.41
N THR A 577 11.87 -14.54 2.17
CA THR A 577 11.05 -14.48 0.96
C THR A 577 10.84 -15.84 0.31
N GLY A 578 11.55 -16.87 0.79
CA GLY A 578 11.42 -18.28 0.43
C GLY A 578 10.85 -19.11 1.57
N GLY A 579 11.34 -20.35 1.71
CA GLY A 579 10.90 -21.25 2.76
C GLY A 579 11.33 -20.77 4.15
N THR A 580 10.37 -20.70 5.07
CA THR A 580 10.66 -20.64 6.51
C THR A 580 9.57 -21.34 7.32
N VAL A 581 9.89 -21.76 8.54
CA VAL A 581 8.98 -22.44 9.46
C VAL A 581 9.39 -22.18 10.91
N PHE A 582 8.44 -21.79 11.75
CA PHE A 582 8.62 -21.83 13.21
C PHE A 582 8.16 -23.18 13.77
N HIS A 583 9.01 -23.84 14.55
CA HIS A 583 8.69 -25.14 15.13
C HIS A 583 8.30 -25.02 16.61
N GLY A 584 7.01 -25.10 16.91
CA GLY A 584 6.50 -25.32 18.26
C GLY A 584 6.61 -26.78 18.66
N PHE A 585 7.78 -27.23 19.11
CA PHE A 585 7.98 -28.58 19.65
C PHE A 585 7.32 -28.69 21.03
N VAL A 586 6.29 -29.54 21.15
CA VAL A 586 5.54 -29.75 22.39
C VAL A 586 5.80 -31.17 22.90
N GLY A 587 5.73 -31.38 24.22
CA GLY A 587 6.03 -32.67 24.83
C GLY A 587 5.12 -33.78 24.32
N GLU A 588 3.89 -33.78 24.80
CA GLU A 588 2.90 -34.79 24.44
C GLU A 588 1.82 -34.25 23.51
N ARG A 589 0.98 -35.17 23.00
CA ARG A 589 -0.16 -34.80 22.19
C ARG A 589 -1.12 -33.93 23.00
N LEU A 590 -1.30 -32.69 22.53
CA LEU A 590 -2.28 -31.76 23.07
C LEU A 590 -3.71 -32.20 22.73
N ASN A 591 -4.66 -31.83 23.60
CA ASN A 591 -6.08 -31.99 23.33
C ASN A 591 -6.54 -31.07 22.17
N LYS A 592 -7.64 -31.44 21.51
CA LYS A 592 -8.16 -30.77 20.31
C LYS A 592 -8.47 -29.28 20.54
N GLU A 593 -9.04 -28.92 21.69
CA GLU A 593 -9.44 -27.54 21.98
C GLU A 593 -8.24 -26.65 22.27
N SER A 594 -7.23 -27.16 22.98
CA SER A 594 -5.97 -26.44 23.23
C SER A 594 -5.25 -26.14 21.91
N VAL A 595 -5.11 -27.12 21.01
CA VAL A 595 -4.49 -26.89 19.69
C VAL A 595 -5.25 -25.82 18.91
N LYS A 596 -6.59 -25.89 18.88
CA LYS A 596 -7.43 -24.91 18.18
C LYS A 596 -7.24 -23.50 18.73
N LYS A 597 -7.22 -23.33 20.05
CA LYS A 597 -7.01 -22.03 20.70
C LYS A 597 -5.62 -21.47 20.39
N ILE A 598 -4.59 -22.30 20.44
CA ILE A 598 -3.20 -21.89 20.16
C ILE A 598 -3.06 -21.48 18.70
N VAL A 599 -3.50 -22.31 17.75
CA VAL A 599 -3.45 -21.98 16.33
C VAL A 599 -4.16 -20.66 16.04
N LYS A 600 -5.34 -20.45 16.63
CA LYS A 600 -6.08 -19.19 16.51
C LYS A 600 -5.30 -18.02 17.08
N LYS A 601 -4.78 -18.13 18.31
CA LYS A 601 -4.01 -17.07 18.97
C LYS A 601 -2.74 -16.73 18.19
N ILE A 602 -2.00 -17.72 17.70
CA ILE A 602 -0.81 -17.49 16.88
C ILE A 602 -1.18 -16.73 15.61
N ALA A 603 -2.22 -17.18 14.89
CA ALA A 603 -2.65 -16.58 13.63
C ALA A 603 -3.25 -15.16 13.80
N GLU A 604 -3.82 -14.83 14.96
CA GLU A 604 -4.38 -13.51 15.25
C GLU A 604 -3.34 -12.52 15.82
N SER A 605 -2.30 -13.02 16.51
CA SER A 605 -1.32 -12.18 17.21
C SER A 605 0.00 -11.99 16.48
N PHE A 606 0.37 -12.88 15.56
CA PHE A 606 1.68 -12.86 14.89
C PHE A 606 1.55 -12.88 13.36
N LYS A 607 2.63 -12.48 12.68
CA LYS A 607 2.73 -12.36 11.23
C LYS A 607 3.48 -13.53 10.57
N LEU A 608 4.07 -14.44 11.35
CA LEU A 608 4.85 -15.57 10.84
C LEU A 608 4.10 -16.30 9.70
N PRO A 609 4.77 -16.56 8.57
CA PRO A 609 4.10 -17.16 7.42
C PRO A 609 3.74 -18.64 7.66
N TYR A 610 4.57 -19.37 8.41
CA TYR A 610 4.38 -20.80 8.62
C TYR A 610 4.88 -21.23 10.00
N PHE A 611 4.06 -22.00 10.71
CA PHE A 611 4.39 -22.59 11.99
C PHE A 611 3.85 -24.02 12.09
N THR A 612 4.47 -24.82 12.95
CA THR A 612 4.02 -26.18 13.29
C THR A 612 3.86 -26.33 14.79
N ILE A 613 2.84 -27.08 15.22
CA ILE A 613 2.77 -27.63 16.58
C ILE A 613 3.12 -29.11 16.46
N THR A 614 4.27 -29.50 17.02
CA THR A 614 4.87 -30.83 16.81
C THR A 614 4.97 -31.56 18.13
N PRO A 615 4.07 -32.53 18.41
CA PRO A 615 4.21 -33.41 19.57
C PRO A 615 5.26 -34.49 19.34
N THR A 616 5.85 -34.99 20.42
CA THR A 616 6.63 -36.22 20.43
C THR A 616 5.70 -37.41 20.68
N PHE A 617 5.90 -38.49 19.93
CA PHE A 617 5.16 -39.74 20.12
C PHE A 617 6.05 -40.93 19.82
N SER A 618 5.66 -42.08 20.35
CA SER A 618 6.42 -43.33 20.22
C SER A 618 5.57 -44.40 19.52
N VAL A 619 6.19 -45.30 18.78
CA VAL A 619 5.52 -46.40 18.10
C VAL A 619 6.07 -47.73 18.62
N CYS A 620 5.19 -48.52 19.25
CA CYS A 620 5.45 -49.90 19.65
C CYS A 620 5.02 -50.86 18.53
N PRO A 621 5.81 -51.91 18.21
CA PRO A 621 5.41 -52.95 17.26
C PRO A 621 4.07 -53.62 17.62
N GLN A 622 3.81 -53.79 18.93
CA GLN A 622 2.60 -54.41 19.47
C GLN A 622 1.46 -53.39 19.63
N HIS A 623 1.63 -52.38 20.49
CA HIS A 623 0.56 -51.44 20.86
C HIS A 623 0.43 -50.19 19.97
N LYS A 624 1.23 -50.09 18.90
CA LYS A 624 1.19 -48.99 17.93
C LYS A 624 1.49 -47.63 18.59
N TYR A 625 0.65 -46.61 18.37
CA TYR A 625 0.92 -45.24 18.79
C TYR A 625 0.82 -45.05 20.32
N ILE A 626 1.85 -44.45 20.90
CA ILE A 626 1.98 -44.11 22.30
C ILE A 626 2.28 -42.62 22.40
N SER A 627 1.54 -41.89 23.25
CA SER A 627 1.80 -40.47 23.49
C SER A 627 3.13 -40.30 24.21
N GLY A 628 3.90 -39.27 23.84
CA GLY A 628 5.14 -38.94 24.54
C GLY A 628 6.37 -39.73 24.07
N GLU A 629 7.49 -39.43 24.72
CA GLU A 629 8.80 -40.00 24.45
C GLU A 629 9.03 -41.25 25.30
N HIS A 630 8.96 -42.41 24.66
CA HIS A 630 9.15 -43.71 25.29
C HIS A 630 10.09 -44.53 24.41
N PHE A 631 11.32 -44.77 24.85
CA PHE A 631 12.26 -45.67 24.17
C PHE A 631 11.89 -47.15 24.34
N TYR A 632 11.09 -47.46 25.35
CA TYR A 632 10.54 -48.78 25.62
C TYR A 632 9.05 -48.64 25.95
N CYS A 633 8.25 -49.59 25.50
CA CYS A 633 6.80 -49.50 25.61
C CYS A 633 6.34 -49.66 27.08
N PRO A 634 5.68 -48.64 27.68
CA PRO A 634 5.20 -48.74 29.06
C PRO A 634 4.07 -49.77 29.22
N THR A 635 3.34 -50.08 28.15
CA THR A 635 2.30 -51.12 28.16
C THR A 635 2.91 -52.51 28.17
N CYS A 636 3.89 -52.79 27.30
CA CYS A 636 4.65 -54.04 27.34
C CYS A 636 5.37 -54.23 28.67
N ASP A 637 5.94 -53.15 29.23
CA ASP A 637 6.64 -53.20 30.52
C ASP A 637 5.67 -53.64 31.65
N LYS A 638 4.41 -53.17 31.62
CA LYS A 638 3.36 -53.64 32.53
C LYS A 638 2.93 -55.09 32.26
N GLU A 639 2.72 -55.46 31.00
CA GLU A 639 2.33 -56.82 30.59
C GLU A 639 3.40 -57.86 30.96
N ASN A 640 4.68 -57.48 30.91
CA ASN A 640 5.84 -58.33 31.22
C ASN A 640 6.32 -58.21 32.68
N ASN A 641 5.61 -57.47 33.54
CA ASN A 641 5.99 -57.22 34.94
C ASN A 641 7.44 -56.71 35.12
N TYR A 642 7.87 -55.77 34.27
CA TYR A 642 9.20 -55.17 34.36
C TYR A 642 9.44 -54.53 35.74
N LYS A 643 10.61 -54.81 36.32
CA LYS A 643 11.09 -54.19 37.56
C LYS A 643 12.42 -53.51 37.30
N GLU A 644 12.52 -52.25 37.72
CA GLU A 644 13.75 -51.49 37.59
C GLU A 644 14.89 -52.16 38.39
N GLY A 645 16.03 -52.39 37.74
CA GLY A 645 17.18 -53.09 38.34
C GLY A 645 17.18 -54.61 38.19
N ASP A 646 16.13 -55.22 37.64
CA ASP A 646 16.10 -56.66 37.34
C ASP A 646 16.54 -56.94 35.90
N ALA A 647 17.67 -57.65 35.75
CA ALA A 647 18.26 -57.98 34.47
C ALA A 647 17.39 -58.94 33.64
N GLU A 648 16.63 -59.83 34.28
CA GLU A 648 15.82 -60.81 33.54
C GLU A 648 14.59 -60.16 32.91
N SER A 649 13.89 -59.29 33.65
CA SER A 649 12.75 -58.55 33.10
C SER A 649 13.16 -57.44 32.12
N ALA A 650 14.38 -56.89 32.23
CA ALA A 650 14.91 -55.93 31.26
C ALA A 650 15.07 -56.51 29.84
N LEU A 651 15.39 -57.81 29.71
CA LEU A 651 15.50 -58.50 28.41
C LEU A 651 14.14 -58.65 27.69
N LYS A 652 13.03 -58.55 28.43
CA LYS A 652 11.65 -58.71 27.91
C LYS A 652 11.03 -57.37 27.49
N ARG A 653 11.76 -56.25 27.61
CA ARG A 653 11.24 -54.93 27.23
C ARG A 653 11.14 -54.80 25.72
N THR A 654 10.04 -54.19 25.26
CA THR A 654 9.83 -53.93 23.83
C THR A 654 10.30 -52.53 23.48
N LYS A 655 11.32 -52.42 22.61
CA LYS A 655 11.84 -51.14 22.14
C LYS A 655 10.79 -50.42 21.27
N CYS A 656 10.69 -49.12 21.45
CA CYS A 656 9.82 -48.23 20.68
C CYS A 656 10.64 -47.37 19.70
N GLU A 657 10.02 -47.03 18.56
CA GLU A 657 10.51 -45.98 17.67
C GLU A 657 9.97 -44.62 18.16
N VAL A 658 10.85 -43.72 18.58
CA VAL A 658 10.45 -42.35 18.97
C VAL A 658 10.43 -41.47 17.74
N TYR A 659 9.27 -40.90 17.39
CA TYR A 659 9.09 -40.00 16.26
C TYR A 659 9.01 -38.55 16.73
N SER A 660 9.78 -37.69 16.05
CA SER A 660 9.61 -36.24 16.14
C SER A 660 9.96 -35.58 14.80
N ARG A 661 9.80 -34.27 14.71
CA ARG A 661 10.14 -33.50 13.51
C ARG A 661 11.61 -33.11 13.55
N VAL A 662 12.35 -33.49 12.50
CA VAL A 662 13.79 -33.21 12.40
C VAL A 662 14.00 -31.74 12.05
N VAL A 663 13.54 -31.35 10.85
CA VAL A 663 13.69 -30.00 10.28
C VAL A 663 12.46 -29.55 9.47
N GLY A 664 11.48 -30.45 9.29
CA GLY A 664 10.36 -30.21 8.38
C GLY A 664 9.40 -31.39 8.23
N TYR A 665 9.83 -32.62 8.52
CA TYR A 665 9.02 -33.85 8.44
C TYR A 665 9.32 -34.78 9.64
N LEU A 666 8.41 -35.72 9.91
CA LEU A 666 8.51 -36.66 11.04
C LEU A 666 9.38 -37.87 10.67
N ARG A 667 10.32 -38.24 11.53
CA ARG A 667 11.18 -39.43 11.40
C ARG A 667 11.55 -40.00 12.77
N PRO A 668 11.88 -41.31 12.85
CA PRO A 668 12.49 -41.89 14.04
C PRO A 668 13.78 -41.16 14.42
N VAL A 669 13.91 -40.77 15.70
CA VAL A 669 15.06 -39.99 16.22
C VAL A 669 16.38 -40.73 16.06
N ASP A 670 16.38 -42.05 16.20
CA ASP A 670 17.56 -42.90 16.02
C ASP A 670 18.08 -42.95 14.57
N GLN A 671 17.24 -42.61 13.59
CA GLN A 671 17.63 -42.48 12.18
C GLN A 671 18.12 -41.08 11.81
N TRP A 672 18.17 -40.13 12.74
CA TRP A 672 18.69 -38.79 12.48
C TRP A 672 20.22 -38.82 12.41
N ASN A 673 20.82 -37.85 11.72
CA ASN A 673 22.28 -37.73 11.76
C ASN A 673 22.76 -37.32 13.17
N GLU A 674 24.02 -37.63 13.48
CA GLU A 674 24.57 -37.44 14.82
C GLU A 674 24.44 -36.01 15.36
N GLY A 675 24.57 -34.99 14.50
CA GLY A 675 24.41 -33.59 14.92
C GLY A 675 22.95 -33.25 15.26
N LYS A 676 21.98 -33.83 14.54
CA LYS A 676 20.56 -33.69 14.89
C LYS A 676 20.14 -34.51 16.11
N GLN A 677 20.79 -35.64 16.37
CA GLN A 677 20.63 -36.34 17.65
C GLN A 677 21.20 -35.51 18.82
N ALA A 678 22.35 -34.85 18.61
CA ALA A 678 22.89 -33.92 19.61
C ALA A 678 21.96 -32.72 19.86
N GLU A 679 21.38 -32.15 18.80
CA GLU A 679 20.37 -31.09 18.91
C GLU A 679 19.11 -31.57 19.65
N TRP A 680 18.62 -32.78 19.34
CA TRP A 680 17.48 -33.39 20.04
C TRP A 680 17.72 -33.46 21.55
N ASN A 681 18.88 -33.95 21.96
CA ASN A 681 19.25 -34.09 23.38
C ASN A 681 19.39 -32.74 24.10
N ASN A 682 19.50 -31.63 23.38
CA ASN A 682 19.53 -30.29 23.95
C ASN A 682 18.17 -29.60 23.89
N ARG A 683 17.21 -30.12 23.13
CA ARG A 683 15.94 -29.45 22.86
C ARG A 683 15.10 -29.33 24.14
N LYS A 684 14.69 -28.11 24.46
CA LYS A 684 13.61 -27.87 25.42
C LYS A 684 12.27 -27.88 24.69
N LEU A 685 11.30 -28.59 25.25
CA LEU A 685 9.94 -28.65 24.74
C LEU A 685 9.15 -27.46 25.29
N PHE A 686 8.23 -26.92 24.49
CA PHE A 686 7.36 -25.84 24.94
C PHE A 686 6.30 -26.36 25.90
N GLU A 687 6.17 -25.67 27.02
CA GLU A 687 5.12 -25.90 27.99
C GLU A 687 3.87 -25.13 27.57
N ILE A 688 2.76 -25.85 27.48
CA ILE A 688 1.46 -25.27 27.14
C ILE A 688 0.60 -25.48 28.37
N ASN A 689 0.69 -24.52 29.29
CA ASN A 689 -0.27 -24.44 30.38
C ASN A 689 -1.66 -24.26 29.75
N GLU A 690 -2.64 -25.04 30.21
CA GLU A 690 -4.02 -24.79 29.83
C GLU A 690 -4.28 -23.32 30.09
N LEU A 691 -4.66 -22.57 29.04
CA LEU A 691 -4.94 -21.15 29.14
C LEU A 691 -6.04 -20.99 30.19
N ASP A 692 -5.62 -20.70 31.42
CA ASP A 692 -6.50 -20.45 32.55
C ASP A 692 -7.48 -19.35 32.14
N LYS A 693 -8.71 -19.51 32.63
CA LYS A 693 -9.88 -18.65 32.36
C LYS A 693 -9.68 -17.17 32.76
N GLU A 694 -8.47 -16.73 33.10
CA GLU A 694 -8.18 -15.39 33.61
C GLU A 694 -7.35 -14.50 32.65
N GLN A 695 -6.82 -15.00 31.54
CA GLN A 695 -6.10 -14.17 30.54
C GLN A 695 -6.98 -13.55 29.44
N GLU A 696 -8.28 -13.39 29.68
CA GLU A 696 -9.16 -12.50 28.88
C GLU A 696 -8.86 -10.99 29.12
N LYS A 697 -7.89 -10.66 29.98
CA LYS A 697 -7.47 -9.27 30.30
C LYS A 697 -6.08 -8.87 29.81
N VAL A 698 -5.56 -9.47 28.74
CA VAL A 698 -4.53 -8.75 27.95
C VAL A 698 -5.27 -7.79 27.04
N THR A 699 -5.38 -6.56 27.54
CA THR A 699 -5.95 -5.39 26.88
C THR A 699 -5.61 -5.37 25.39
N LEU A 700 -6.63 -5.44 24.54
CA LEU A 700 -6.59 -4.85 23.21
C LEU A 700 -6.31 -3.36 23.40
N VAL A 701 -5.04 -2.96 23.38
CA VAL A 701 -4.65 -1.55 23.27
C VAL A 701 -4.78 -1.19 21.78
N PRO A 702 -5.82 -0.44 21.36
CA PRO A 702 -5.79 0.16 20.03
C PRO A 702 -4.58 1.09 19.96
N PRO A 703 -3.91 1.24 18.80
CA PRO A 703 -2.81 2.17 18.66
C PRO A 703 -3.29 3.56 19.08
N ARG A 704 -2.72 4.10 20.16
CA ARG A 704 -2.91 5.50 20.54
C ARG A 704 -2.31 6.33 19.41
N CYS A 705 -3.17 7.07 18.71
CA CYS A 705 -2.74 8.29 18.04
C CYS A 705 -2.12 9.18 19.11
N ASN A 706 -0.83 9.50 18.97
CA ASN A 706 -0.25 10.61 19.69
C ASN A 706 -0.87 11.90 19.13
N GLU A 707 -1.78 12.49 19.90
CA GLU A 707 -2.01 13.93 19.88
C GLU A 707 -0.93 14.56 20.76
N ASN A 708 0.06 15.17 20.11
CA ASN A 708 0.74 16.41 20.49
C ASN A 708 1.59 16.89 19.30
#